data_AF-A0A0E9LT84-F1
#
_entry.id   AF-A0A0E9LT84-F1
#
_cell.length_a   1.000
_cell.length_b   1.000
_cell.length_c   1.000
_cell.angle_alpha   90.00
_cell.angle_beta   90.00
_cell.angle_gamma   90.00
#
_symmetry.space_group_name_H-M   'P 1'
#
loop_
_entity.id
_entity.type
_entity.pdbx_description
1 polymer ?
#
loop_
_entity_poly.entity_id
_entity_poly.type
_entity_poly.pdbx_seq_one_letter_code
_entity_poly.pdbx_strand_id
1 'polypeptide(L)'
;MKFLLISILLYFYHFIIVANGIVFNGQLSQDATQWADSVYLTLDLELRVAQVLMVRLSNENTIKQLGKDIPPPGFLIGEPSLLKKQVALSDFPLTTFHVVDIRSGFEWERMPLPFPDEKTFSLLEPVHQQNMVEWLVSQYKEESNTLFFNSSDYRHFWMPEASRKSKSVSAGYSVWLPALRPSRLSDQSLLIHAHNIPGQINRLLPSRLPRINVQTDAGQKGALVSVTTEERLPVTSASIEQIFSEGALLVTDNYSKDYERLVNAFKDRWLEEEMLEKACKSVLAFKYIAASRSLKQWEVKSDKEEKLQFRAAYENSISVFQPANKKLLPLSHLDLNVGYYNLGAIHVNSFKRWADNYIEPPVGDLPPEEYDLIFLMADPSFHWGMPFQEGLQILRDRYPNAGIVFIWAGNPAQLPFKTWPGEMDAMVAVPANIPFCWETMAQVVFNGIGTSIRPLEQVFGNYLSVYQKSFSASRLKYGIPEEVGLNVDTLYLIGDVMAEAIKQEATPGAQLLIARKGVVVVNQSYGWHTYKKDRFVVNSDVYDLASVTKIAATLPLALKTYDEAKWRLGDRLGAYLPEADTTDKRDVSIRDLLLHESGLPSFIPFYMETIDKSKLQGNMYSRRKSAPILFASMSDYI
;
A
#
# COMPACT_ATOMS: atom_id res chain seq x y z
N MET A 1 -7.07 65.15 12.92
CA MET A 1 -7.69 64.31 11.87
C MET A 1 -6.80 63.16 11.38
N LYS A 2 -5.52 63.36 11.02
CA LYS A 2 -4.64 62.27 10.55
C LYS A 2 -4.37 61.15 11.57
N PHE A 3 -4.25 61.46 12.87
CA PHE A 3 -4.06 60.45 13.92
C PHE A 3 -5.30 59.58 14.18
N LEU A 4 -6.50 60.15 14.03
CA LEU A 4 -7.76 59.41 14.17
C LEU A 4 -7.97 58.46 13.00
N LEU A 5 -7.60 58.88 11.78
CA LEU A 5 -7.68 58.05 10.58
C LEU A 5 -6.69 56.87 10.63
N ILE A 6 -5.47 57.09 11.14
CA ILE A 6 -4.44 56.04 11.31
C ILE A 6 -4.84 55.06 12.42
N SER A 7 -5.48 55.53 13.49
CA SER A 7 -5.98 54.65 14.56
C SER A 7 -7.19 53.83 14.11
N ILE A 8 -8.09 54.41 13.31
CA ILE A 8 -9.22 53.69 12.69
C ILE A 8 -8.72 52.71 11.62
N LEU A 9 -7.73 53.08 10.80
CA LEU A 9 -7.11 52.17 9.84
C LEU A 9 -6.33 51.05 10.54
N LEU A 10 -5.63 51.31 11.65
CA LEU A 10 -4.99 50.27 12.48
C LEU A 10 -6.02 49.39 13.19
N TYR A 11 -7.15 49.95 13.63
CA TYR A 11 -8.26 49.19 14.22
C TYR A 11 -8.94 48.31 13.18
N PHE A 12 -9.17 48.80 11.95
CA PHE A 12 -9.64 47.99 10.82
C PHE A 12 -8.57 47.01 10.32
N TYR A 13 -7.28 47.33 10.40
CA TYR A 13 -6.20 46.41 10.07
C TYR A 13 -6.07 45.30 11.12
N HIS A 14 -6.29 45.59 12.41
CA HIS A 14 -6.44 44.58 13.46
C HIS A 14 -7.73 43.75 13.29
N PHE A 15 -8.86 44.37 12.93
CA PHE A 15 -10.11 43.64 12.68
C PHE A 15 -10.03 42.74 11.43
N ILE A 16 -9.29 43.15 10.40
CA ILE A 16 -9.05 42.37 9.18
C ILE A 16 -7.96 41.28 9.41
N ILE A 17 -7.05 41.47 10.36
CA ILE A 17 -6.07 40.45 10.76
C ILE A 17 -6.70 39.42 11.75
N VAL A 18 -7.66 39.82 12.58
CA VAL A 18 -8.44 38.87 13.41
C VAL A 18 -9.41 38.04 12.56
N ALA A 19 -9.77 38.48 11.35
CA ALA A 19 -10.62 37.74 10.42
C ALA A 19 -9.89 36.68 9.56
N ASN A 20 -8.57 36.53 9.66
CA ASN A 20 -7.80 35.58 8.81
C ASN A 20 -6.86 34.64 9.58
N GLY A 21 -7.16 34.38 10.85
CA GLY A 21 -6.42 33.42 11.66
C GLY A 21 -7.28 32.23 12.08
N ILE A 22 -7.97 31.56 11.16
CA ILE A 22 -8.59 30.26 11.46
C ILE A 22 -7.78 29.25 10.67
N VAL A 23 -7.01 28.40 11.36
CA VAL A 23 -6.22 27.38 10.67
C VAL A 23 -7.15 26.21 10.32
N PHE A 24 -7.99 26.45 9.32
CA PHE A 24 -8.85 25.48 8.65
C PHE A 24 -8.55 25.56 7.17
N ASN A 25 -8.51 24.43 6.46
CA ASN A 25 -8.27 24.41 5.01
C ASN A 25 -9.55 24.64 4.19
N GLY A 26 -10.57 25.30 4.76
CA GLY A 26 -11.83 25.65 4.11
C GLY A 26 -12.60 26.71 4.89
N GLN A 27 -13.43 27.52 4.20
CA GLN A 27 -14.34 28.44 4.87
C GLN A 27 -15.41 27.61 5.60
N LEU A 28 -15.45 27.71 6.93
CA LEU A 28 -16.60 27.25 7.71
C LEU A 28 -17.85 27.92 7.12
N SER A 29 -18.91 27.14 6.89
CA SER A 29 -20.17 27.70 6.40
C SER A 29 -20.69 28.73 7.40
N GLN A 30 -21.27 29.82 6.90
CA GLN A 30 -21.81 30.89 7.74
C GLN A 30 -22.77 30.36 8.82
N ASP A 31 -23.62 29.39 8.46
CA ASP A 31 -24.56 28.74 9.38
C ASP A 31 -23.84 28.01 10.53
N ALA A 32 -22.72 27.35 10.25
CA ALA A 32 -21.93 26.63 11.26
C ALA A 32 -21.28 27.60 12.26
N THR A 33 -20.76 28.72 11.76
CA THR A 33 -20.18 29.77 12.61
C THR A 33 -21.25 30.43 13.49
N GLN A 34 -22.40 30.79 12.91
CA GLN A 34 -23.52 31.36 13.66
C GLN A 34 -24.07 30.40 14.73
N TRP A 35 -24.18 29.12 14.38
CA TRP A 35 -24.58 28.10 15.34
C TRP A 35 -23.57 27.99 16.49
N ALA A 36 -22.27 27.92 16.18
CA ALA A 36 -21.22 27.85 17.19
C ALA A 36 -21.20 29.08 18.11
N ASP A 37 -21.39 30.29 17.56
CA ASP A 37 -21.50 31.53 18.35
C ASP A 37 -22.69 31.48 19.32
N SER A 38 -23.85 31.00 18.86
CA SER A 38 -25.06 30.91 19.69
C SER A 38 -24.91 29.89 20.83
N VAL A 39 -24.26 28.76 20.55
CA VAL A 39 -24.12 27.66 21.51
C VAL A 39 -22.99 27.92 22.50
N TYR A 40 -21.88 28.52 22.08
CA TYR A 40 -20.73 28.81 22.93
C TYR A 40 -21.12 29.58 24.21
N LEU A 41 -22.00 30.57 24.07
CA LEU A 41 -22.50 31.39 25.18
C LEU A 41 -23.32 30.59 26.21
N THR A 42 -23.86 29.44 25.83
CA THR A 42 -24.65 28.57 26.71
C THR A 42 -23.81 27.54 27.47
N LEU A 43 -22.58 27.30 27.04
CA LEU A 43 -21.67 26.34 27.67
C LEU A 43 -20.96 26.99 28.87
N ASP A 44 -20.82 26.24 29.96
CA ASP A 44 -19.92 26.61 31.06
C ASP A 44 -18.44 26.37 30.67
N LEU A 45 -17.52 26.83 31.52
CA LEU A 45 -16.08 26.71 31.26
C LEU A 45 -15.66 25.24 31.11
N GLU A 46 -16.18 24.39 31.99
CA GLU A 46 -15.99 22.95 32.03
C GLU A 46 -16.32 22.29 30.67
N LEU A 47 -17.52 22.54 30.12
CA LEU A 47 -17.92 22.02 28.82
C LEU A 47 -17.09 22.60 27.68
N ARG A 48 -16.75 23.90 27.71
CA ARG A 48 -15.91 24.53 26.67
C ARG A 48 -14.53 23.88 26.59
N VAL A 49 -13.90 23.60 27.74
CA VAL A 49 -12.62 22.90 27.82
C VAL A 49 -12.76 21.44 27.34
N ALA A 50 -13.84 20.76 27.71
CA ALA A 50 -14.08 19.38 27.26
C ALA A 50 -14.21 19.29 25.73
N GLN A 51 -14.90 20.24 25.08
CA GLN A 51 -15.12 20.22 23.63
C GLN A 51 -13.82 20.33 22.81
N VAL A 52 -12.80 21.04 23.30
CA VAL A 52 -11.51 21.19 22.59
C VAL A 52 -10.53 20.02 22.81
N LEU A 53 -10.90 19.05 23.65
CA LEU A 53 -10.10 17.87 23.96
C LEU A 53 -10.49 16.67 23.10
N MET A 54 -9.47 15.96 22.65
CA MET A 54 -9.54 14.72 21.92
C MET A 54 -8.75 13.64 22.66
N VAL A 55 -9.40 12.53 22.99
CA VAL A 55 -8.80 11.47 23.82
C VAL A 55 -8.39 10.29 22.97
N ARG A 56 -7.14 9.86 23.12
CA ARG A 56 -6.62 8.66 22.44
C ARG A 56 -6.98 7.39 23.20
N LEU A 57 -7.65 6.48 22.50
CA LEU A 57 -8.01 5.18 23.00
C LEU A 57 -6.89 4.19 22.68
N SER A 58 -6.18 3.76 23.73
CA SER A 58 -5.14 2.73 23.64
C SER A 58 -5.65 1.34 24.02
N ASN A 59 -6.69 1.26 24.86
CA ASN A 59 -7.35 0.01 25.25
C ASN A 59 -8.75 0.28 25.82
N GLU A 60 -9.52 -0.77 26.11
CA GLU A 60 -10.87 -0.67 26.70
C GLU A 60 -10.86 -0.06 28.12
N ASN A 61 -9.72 -0.02 28.83
CA ASN A 61 -9.63 0.56 30.18
C ASN A 61 -9.43 2.07 30.18
N THR A 62 -8.90 2.68 29.11
CA THR A 62 -8.74 4.14 28.99
C THR A 62 -10.08 4.86 29.14
N ILE A 63 -11.19 4.20 28.81
CA ILE A 63 -12.55 4.76 28.92
C ILE A 63 -13.12 4.64 30.32
N LYS A 64 -12.75 3.62 31.10
CA LYS A 64 -13.09 3.57 32.53
C LYS A 64 -12.44 4.70 33.33
N GLN A 65 -11.40 5.32 32.77
CA GLN A 65 -10.71 6.49 33.33
C GLN A 65 -11.31 7.83 32.84
N LEU A 66 -12.26 7.83 31.90
CA LEU A 66 -13.14 8.98 31.68
C LEU A 66 -14.03 9.07 32.92
N GLY A 67 -13.62 9.88 33.90
CA GLY A 67 -14.30 9.98 35.19
C GLY A 67 -15.79 10.28 35.01
N LYS A 68 -16.66 9.61 35.77
CA LYS A 68 -18.13 9.79 35.70
C LYS A 68 -18.58 11.23 36.01
N ASP A 69 -17.74 11.98 36.70
CA ASP A 69 -18.02 13.33 37.20
C ASP A 69 -17.44 14.44 36.29
N ILE A 70 -16.78 14.08 35.18
CA ILE A 70 -16.18 15.02 34.24
C ILE A 70 -17.02 15.03 32.94
N PRO A 71 -17.25 16.19 32.30
CA PRO A 71 -17.93 16.24 31.02
C PRO A 71 -17.25 15.36 29.96
N PRO A 72 -17.98 14.77 29.02
CA PRO A 72 -17.38 13.93 27.99
C PRO A 72 -16.53 14.77 27.01
N PRO A 73 -15.42 14.22 26.49
CA PRO A 73 -14.54 14.95 25.57
C PRO A 73 -15.24 15.27 24.25
N GLY A 74 -14.72 16.26 23.53
CA GLY A 74 -15.21 16.61 22.20
C GLY A 74 -15.04 15.47 21.20
N PHE A 75 -13.93 14.72 21.27
CA PHE A 75 -13.59 13.63 20.36
C PHE A 75 -12.94 12.44 21.05
N LEU A 76 -13.17 11.25 20.50
CA LEU A 76 -12.41 10.03 20.76
C LEU A 76 -11.71 9.59 19.49
N ILE A 77 -10.43 9.25 19.61
CA ILE A 77 -9.61 8.73 18.53
C ILE A 77 -9.19 7.30 18.87
N GLY A 78 -9.32 6.39 17.91
CA GLY A 78 -8.80 5.04 18.06
C GLY A 78 -9.03 4.18 16.82
N GLU A 79 -8.60 2.92 16.92
CA GLU A 79 -8.93 1.93 15.90
C GLU A 79 -10.43 1.63 15.87
N PRO A 80 -10.99 1.26 14.70
CA PRO A 80 -12.42 1.02 14.58
C PRO A 80 -12.96 -0.05 15.54
N SER A 81 -12.20 -1.11 15.78
CA SER A 81 -12.55 -2.20 16.70
C SER A 81 -12.78 -1.72 18.14
N LEU A 82 -12.03 -0.70 18.57
CA LEU A 82 -12.15 -0.08 19.89
C LEU A 82 -13.33 0.90 19.95
N LEU A 83 -13.60 1.62 18.86
CA LEU A 83 -14.70 2.59 18.76
C LEU A 83 -16.08 1.90 18.75
N LYS A 84 -16.20 0.75 18.07
CA LYS A 84 -17.47 0.00 17.93
C LYS A 84 -18.11 -0.45 19.25
N LYS A 85 -17.30 -0.72 20.27
CA LYS A 85 -17.75 -1.44 21.48
C LYS A 85 -18.35 -0.54 22.58
N GLN A 86 -18.47 0.76 22.34
CA GLN A 86 -17.97 1.67 23.36
C GLN A 86 -18.95 2.83 23.69
N VAL A 87 -19.54 3.51 22.69
CA VAL A 87 -20.54 4.58 22.90
C VAL A 87 -21.52 4.60 21.73
N ALA A 88 -22.82 4.81 21.99
CA ALA A 88 -23.81 5.03 20.94
C ALA A 88 -23.48 6.33 20.17
N LEU A 89 -23.36 6.24 18.85
CA LEU A 89 -23.15 7.44 18.03
C LEU A 89 -24.30 8.43 18.23
N SER A 90 -23.92 9.70 18.29
CA SER A 90 -24.86 10.81 18.27
C SER A 90 -24.39 11.80 17.23
N ASP A 91 -25.33 12.24 16.40
CA ASP A 91 -25.12 13.28 15.41
C ASP A 91 -25.37 14.68 15.99
N PHE A 92 -25.58 14.78 17.31
CA PHE A 92 -25.70 16.07 17.98
C PHE A 92 -24.32 16.69 18.21
N PRO A 93 -24.01 17.89 17.68
CA PRO A 93 -22.64 18.42 17.70
C PRO A 93 -22.02 18.67 19.09
N LEU A 94 -22.78 18.60 20.19
CA LEU A 94 -22.23 18.70 21.54
C LEU A 94 -21.80 17.36 22.14
N THR A 95 -22.22 16.22 21.56
CA THR A 95 -21.78 14.90 22.02
C THR A 95 -20.38 14.58 21.52
N THR A 96 -19.75 13.57 22.11
CA THR A 96 -18.41 13.11 21.69
C THR A 96 -18.44 12.51 20.29
N PHE A 97 -17.52 12.94 19.43
CA PHE A 97 -17.41 12.43 18.06
C PHE A 97 -16.31 11.37 17.96
N HIS A 98 -16.57 10.31 17.19
CA HIS A 98 -15.60 9.23 16.98
C HIS A 98 -14.76 9.49 15.73
N VAL A 99 -13.43 9.35 15.88
CA VAL A 99 -12.43 9.59 14.84
C VAL A 99 -11.57 8.34 14.66
N VAL A 100 -11.55 7.79 13.45
CA VAL A 100 -10.75 6.59 13.13
C VAL A 100 -9.30 6.98 12.87
N ASP A 101 -8.34 6.37 13.58
CA ASP A 101 -6.90 6.59 13.33
C ASP A 101 -6.42 5.78 12.12
N ILE A 102 -5.98 6.47 11.05
CA ILE A 102 -5.51 5.83 9.81
C ILE A 102 -3.98 5.83 9.69
N ARG A 103 -3.25 6.41 10.66
CA ARG A 103 -1.80 6.65 10.52
C ARG A 103 -0.97 5.38 10.42
N SER A 104 -1.37 4.32 11.12
CA SER A 104 -0.69 3.03 11.15
C SER A 104 -1.32 1.98 10.24
N GLY A 105 -2.43 2.30 9.57
CA GLY A 105 -3.34 1.29 9.04
C GLY A 105 -4.03 0.53 10.18
N PHE A 106 -4.97 -0.33 9.83
CA PHE A 106 -5.69 -1.18 10.79
C PHE A 106 -6.23 -2.44 10.11
N GLU A 107 -6.47 -3.48 10.90
CA GLU A 107 -7.12 -4.71 10.43
C GLU A 107 -8.62 -4.71 10.71
N TRP A 108 -9.37 -5.42 9.89
CA TRP A 108 -10.79 -5.67 10.10
C TRP A 108 -11.14 -7.08 9.60
N GLU A 109 -12.02 -7.78 10.32
CA GLU A 109 -12.29 -9.22 10.16
C GLU A 109 -12.67 -9.65 8.73
N ARG A 110 -13.24 -8.74 7.94
CA ARG A 110 -13.67 -9.01 6.55
C ARG A 110 -12.65 -8.61 5.48
N MET A 111 -11.53 -8.01 5.86
CA MET A 111 -10.53 -7.56 4.90
C MET A 111 -9.60 -8.68 4.44
N PRO A 112 -9.26 -8.72 3.13
CA PRO A 112 -8.21 -9.62 2.65
C PRO A 112 -6.79 -9.16 3.05
N LEU A 113 -6.62 -7.85 3.29
CA LEU A 113 -5.36 -7.17 3.62
C LEU A 113 -5.69 -6.02 4.58
N PRO A 114 -4.78 -5.61 5.48
CA PRO A 114 -5.02 -4.46 6.34
C PRO A 114 -5.37 -3.21 5.52
N PHE A 115 -6.06 -2.26 6.14
CA PHE A 115 -6.22 -0.94 5.54
C PHE A 115 -4.86 -0.26 5.45
N PRO A 116 -4.50 0.35 4.30
CA PRO A 116 -3.21 1.01 4.12
C PRO A 116 -3.02 2.16 5.11
N ASP A 117 -1.82 2.25 5.66
CA ASP A 117 -1.40 3.42 6.44
C ASP A 117 -1.39 4.69 5.57
N GLU A 118 -1.39 5.85 6.21
CA GLU A 118 -1.45 7.15 5.54
C GLU A 118 -0.32 7.40 4.51
N LYS A 119 0.86 6.81 4.69
CA LYS A 119 1.98 6.97 3.74
C LYS A 119 1.74 6.11 2.52
N THR A 120 1.36 4.86 2.73
CA THR A 120 0.94 3.95 1.66
C THR A 120 -0.23 4.56 0.88
N PHE A 121 -1.21 5.12 1.57
CA PHE A 121 -2.35 5.81 1.00
C PHE A 121 -1.95 7.03 0.14
N SER A 122 -0.98 7.81 0.61
CA SER A 122 -0.47 9.00 -0.08
C SER A 122 0.16 8.69 -1.44
N LEU A 123 0.70 7.48 -1.61
CA LEU A 123 1.39 7.05 -2.82
C LEU A 123 0.44 6.45 -3.87
N LEU A 124 -0.85 6.32 -3.57
CA LEU A 124 -1.82 5.76 -4.50
C LEU A 124 -2.13 6.72 -5.65
N GLU A 125 -2.51 6.17 -6.81
CA GLU A 125 -3.07 6.98 -7.89
C GLU A 125 -4.43 7.58 -7.46
N PRO A 126 -4.81 8.76 -7.97
CA PRO A 126 -6.01 9.46 -7.51
C PRO A 126 -7.31 8.62 -7.58
N VAL A 127 -7.44 7.76 -8.58
CA VAL A 127 -8.60 6.85 -8.72
C VAL A 127 -8.65 5.85 -7.56
N HIS A 128 -7.52 5.25 -7.20
CA HIS A 128 -7.43 4.31 -6.08
C HIS A 128 -7.59 5.03 -4.73
N GLN A 129 -7.06 6.24 -4.58
CA GLN A 129 -7.32 7.07 -3.41
C GLN A 129 -8.82 7.28 -3.23
N GLN A 130 -9.51 7.75 -4.27
CA GLN A 130 -10.95 8.00 -4.22
C GLN A 130 -11.74 6.74 -3.86
N ASN A 131 -11.46 5.61 -4.52
CA ASN A 131 -12.13 4.34 -4.22
C ASN A 131 -11.97 3.91 -2.77
N MET A 132 -10.77 4.10 -2.21
CA MET A 132 -10.52 3.74 -0.82
C MET A 132 -11.12 4.73 0.17
N VAL A 133 -11.23 6.02 -0.17
CA VAL A 133 -11.98 6.99 0.63
C VAL A 133 -13.47 6.63 0.66
N GLU A 134 -14.05 6.33 -0.51
CA GLU A 134 -15.43 5.87 -0.63
C GLU A 134 -15.68 4.62 0.22
N TRP A 135 -14.76 3.66 0.17
CA TRP A 135 -14.81 2.46 1.01
C TRP A 135 -14.70 2.81 2.50
N LEU A 136 -13.74 3.63 2.90
CA LEU A 136 -13.50 3.98 4.29
C LEU A 136 -14.73 4.67 4.91
N VAL A 137 -15.38 5.54 4.12
CA VAL A 137 -16.63 6.19 4.52
C VAL A 137 -17.78 5.19 4.57
N SER A 138 -17.95 4.33 3.56
CA SER A 138 -19.07 3.38 3.52
C SER A 138 -19.07 2.40 4.69
N GLN A 139 -17.88 1.98 5.12
CA GLN A 139 -17.68 0.98 6.17
C GLN A 139 -17.72 1.54 7.58
N TYR A 140 -17.45 2.84 7.77
CA TYR A 140 -17.38 3.46 9.09
C TYR A 140 -18.38 4.60 9.30
N LYS A 141 -19.34 4.80 8.39
CA LYS A 141 -20.41 5.78 8.57
C LYS A 141 -21.31 5.48 9.78
N GLU A 142 -21.42 4.21 10.18
CA GLU A 142 -22.28 3.78 11.29
C GLU A 142 -21.52 3.69 12.62
N GLU A 143 -20.19 3.78 12.59
CA GLU A 143 -19.31 3.58 13.75
C GLU A 143 -18.36 4.76 14.01
N SER A 144 -18.31 5.71 13.08
CA SER A 144 -17.64 7.00 13.21
C SER A 144 -18.51 8.11 12.66
N ASN A 145 -18.33 9.35 13.11
CA ASN A 145 -18.98 10.51 12.49
C ASN A 145 -18.33 10.86 11.11
N THR A 146 -17.82 9.84 10.40
CA THR A 146 -17.05 9.94 9.15
C THR A 146 -15.80 10.81 9.29
N LEU A 147 -15.12 10.69 10.44
CA LEU A 147 -13.92 11.45 10.76
C LEU A 147 -12.70 10.54 10.84
N PHE A 148 -11.58 11.01 10.29
CA PHE A 148 -10.35 10.25 10.20
C PHE A 148 -9.18 11.07 10.74
N PHE A 149 -8.28 10.44 11.49
CA PHE A 149 -7.12 11.08 12.08
C PHE A 149 -5.85 10.72 11.31
N ASN A 150 -5.09 11.74 10.90
CA ASN A 150 -3.88 11.61 10.11
C ASN A 150 -2.80 12.59 10.58
N SER A 151 -1.57 12.42 10.11
CA SER A 151 -0.49 13.38 10.34
C SER A 151 -0.62 14.59 9.41
N SER A 152 -0.18 15.73 9.92
CA SER A 152 -0.26 17.03 9.23
C SER A 152 0.69 17.13 8.02
N ASP A 153 1.74 16.31 7.96
CA ASP A 153 2.71 16.32 6.86
C ASP A 153 2.12 15.84 5.53
N TYR A 154 1.06 15.02 5.58
CA TYR A 154 0.52 14.35 4.39
C TYR A 154 -0.81 14.95 3.88
N ARG A 155 -1.18 16.14 4.39
CA ARG A 155 -2.40 16.89 4.02
C ARG A 155 -2.50 17.22 2.52
N HIS A 156 -1.38 17.22 1.79
CA HIS A 156 -1.34 17.76 0.43
C HIS A 156 -1.76 16.78 -0.66
N PHE A 157 -1.77 15.46 -0.42
CA PHE A 157 -1.85 14.51 -1.53
C PHE A 157 -3.27 14.14 -1.97
N TRP A 158 -4.15 13.79 -1.04
CA TRP A 158 -5.50 13.34 -1.39
C TRP A 158 -6.58 14.41 -1.19
N MET A 159 -6.16 15.66 -0.94
CA MET A 159 -7.08 16.79 -0.80
C MET A 159 -7.07 17.68 -2.05
N PRO A 160 -8.22 18.29 -2.42
CA PRO A 160 -8.30 19.23 -3.54
C PRO A 160 -7.25 20.33 -3.45
N GLU A 161 -6.84 20.85 -4.60
CA GLU A 161 -5.74 21.82 -4.71
C GLU A 161 -5.96 23.11 -3.87
N ALA A 162 -7.23 23.50 -3.70
CA ALA A 162 -7.63 24.64 -2.86
C ALA A 162 -7.28 24.45 -1.37
N SER A 163 -7.35 23.22 -0.86
CA SER A 163 -6.97 22.87 0.52
C SER A 163 -5.47 22.71 0.72
N ARG A 164 -4.63 22.80 -0.33
CA ARG A 164 -3.16 22.63 -0.22
C ARG A 164 -2.42 23.92 0.20
N LYS A 165 -3.09 25.07 0.23
CA LYS A 165 -2.45 26.40 0.39
C LYS A 165 -2.31 26.91 1.84
N SER A 166 -2.89 26.23 2.82
CA SER A 166 -2.80 26.64 4.22
C SER A 166 -1.53 26.07 4.86
N LYS A 167 -0.61 26.96 5.19
CA LYS A 167 0.60 26.67 5.96
C LYS A 167 0.34 26.98 7.43
N SER A 168 -0.14 26.01 8.21
CA SER A 168 0.22 25.98 9.64
C SER A 168 1.53 25.23 9.76
N VAL A 169 2.50 25.93 10.35
CA VAL A 169 3.91 25.54 10.50
C VAL A 169 4.09 24.65 11.75
N SER A 170 3.04 24.39 12.52
CA SER A 170 3.12 23.88 13.90
C SER A 170 2.24 22.65 14.20
N ALA A 171 1.22 22.34 13.39
CA ALA A 171 0.32 21.21 13.67
C ALA A 171 1.02 19.87 13.58
N GLY A 172 0.89 19.02 14.61
CA GLY A 172 1.42 17.65 14.60
C GLY A 172 0.47 16.65 13.92
N TYR A 173 -0.84 16.92 13.96
CA TYR A 173 -1.88 16.04 13.41
C TYR A 173 -3.07 16.83 12.85
N SER A 174 -3.99 16.12 12.20
CA SER A 174 -5.27 16.65 11.75
C SER A 174 -6.41 15.64 11.87
N VAL A 175 -7.62 16.16 12.08
CA VAL A 175 -8.87 15.42 11.92
C VAL A 175 -9.48 15.82 10.59
N TRP A 176 -9.67 14.83 9.73
CA TRP A 176 -10.13 14.96 8.36
C TRP A 176 -11.58 14.48 8.21
N LEU A 177 -12.38 15.32 7.55
CA LEU A 177 -13.71 15.03 7.07
C LEU A 177 -13.69 14.98 5.54
N PRO A 178 -13.91 13.82 4.90
CA PRO A 178 -13.88 13.68 3.45
C PRO A 178 -14.96 14.50 2.74
N ALA A 179 -14.74 14.75 1.45
CA ALA A 179 -15.73 15.36 0.57
C ALA A 179 -16.83 14.35 0.22
N LEU A 180 -18.10 14.78 0.24
CA LEU A 180 -19.25 13.94 -0.14
C LEU A 180 -19.34 13.73 -1.66
N ARG A 181 -19.05 14.78 -2.43
CA ARG A 181 -19.01 14.79 -3.91
C ARG A 181 -17.98 15.83 -4.38
N PRO A 182 -16.86 15.43 -5.03
CA PRO A 182 -15.78 16.35 -5.41
C PRO A 182 -16.20 17.49 -6.36
N SER A 183 -17.35 17.35 -7.03
CA SER A 183 -17.84 18.27 -8.07
C SER A 183 -18.63 19.49 -7.55
N ARG A 184 -18.96 19.57 -6.25
CA ARG A 184 -19.64 20.73 -5.65
C ARG A 184 -18.75 21.46 -4.65
N LEU A 185 -18.62 22.78 -4.80
CA LEU A 185 -17.85 23.67 -3.90
C LEU A 185 -18.31 23.61 -2.43
N SER A 186 -19.59 23.34 -2.17
CA SER A 186 -20.15 23.19 -0.81
C SER A 186 -19.79 21.87 -0.11
N ASP A 187 -19.27 20.89 -0.86
CA ASP A 187 -19.00 19.52 -0.40
C ASP A 187 -17.49 19.24 -0.28
N GLN A 188 -16.64 20.28 -0.18
CA GLN A 188 -15.20 20.13 -0.01
C GLN A 188 -14.83 19.40 1.29
N SER A 189 -13.70 18.70 1.27
CA SER A 189 -13.10 18.10 2.47
C SER A 189 -12.73 19.17 3.49
N LEU A 190 -12.93 18.88 4.77
CA LEU A 190 -12.59 19.79 5.86
C LEU A 190 -11.53 19.16 6.77
N LEU A 191 -10.76 20.03 7.43
CA LEU A 191 -9.73 19.65 8.39
C LEU A 191 -9.80 20.57 9.59
N ILE A 192 -9.54 20.02 10.76
CA ILE A 192 -9.17 20.75 11.96
C ILE A 192 -7.84 20.22 12.48
N HIS A 193 -6.95 21.13 12.91
CA HIS A 193 -5.64 20.74 13.44
C HIS A 193 -5.74 20.16 14.84
N ALA A 194 -4.80 19.29 15.16
CA ALA A 194 -4.69 18.70 16.48
C ALA A 194 -3.22 18.63 16.92
N HIS A 195 -2.98 18.91 18.20
CA HIS A 195 -1.65 18.90 18.81
C HIS A 195 -1.69 18.07 20.09
N ASN A 196 -0.61 17.33 20.39
CA ASN A 196 -0.46 16.76 21.72
C ASN A 196 -0.41 17.90 22.75
N ILE A 197 -0.94 17.65 23.95
CA ILE A 197 -0.88 18.62 25.04
C ILE A 197 0.57 19.03 25.33
N PRO A 198 0.92 20.34 25.25
CA PRO A 198 2.28 20.78 25.51
C PRO A 198 2.71 20.51 26.95
N GLY A 199 3.98 20.13 27.13
CA GLY A 199 4.56 19.94 28.47
C GLY A 199 4.52 21.19 29.36
N GLN A 200 4.35 22.38 28.76
CA GLN A 200 4.10 23.65 29.46
C GLN A 200 2.94 23.54 30.47
N ILE A 201 1.91 22.74 30.16
CA ILE A 201 0.76 22.57 31.06
C ILE A 201 1.16 22.01 32.44
N ASN A 202 2.26 21.25 32.52
CA ASN A 202 2.74 20.70 33.79
C ASN A 202 3.33 21.78 34.71
N ARG A 203 3.72 22.94 34.16
CA ARG A 203 4.27 24.09 34.90
C ARG A 203 3.19 25.08 35.35
N LEU A 204 2.00 24.98 34.78
CA LEU A 204 0.80 25.70 35.20
C LEU A 204 0.21 25.04 36.46
N LEU A 205 1.01 24.72 37.49
CA LEU A 205 0.54 24.23 38.78
C LEU A 205 1.46 24.71 39.91
N PRO A 206 0.94 25.01 41.13
CA PRO A 206 1.75 25.58 42.23
C PRO A 206 2.66 24.57 42.94
N SER A 207 2.55 23.27 42.67
CA SER A 207 2.99 22.25 43.63
C SER A 207 4.49 21.92 43.64
N ARG A 208 5.33 22.55 42.81
CA ARG A 208 6.81 22.52 42.96
C ARG A 208 7.48 23.73 42.30
N LEU A 209 7.52 24.87 42.99
CA LEU A 209 8.55 25.88 42.70
C LEU A 209 9.80 25.57 43.54
N PRO A 210 10.98 25.36 42.94
CA PRO A 210 12.23 25.57 43.65
C PRO A 210 12.30 27.04 44.05
N ARG A 211 12.63 27.33 45.31
CA ARG A 211 12.93 28.71 45.74
C ARG A 211 14.12 29.21 44.92
N ILE A 212 13.88 30.14 44.00
CA ILE A 212 14.96 30.85 43.31
C ILE A 212 15.53 31.86 44.31
N ASN A 213 16.68 31.52 44.91
CA ASN A 213 17.54 32.51 45.52
C ASN A 213 18.20 33.30 44.39
N VAL A 214 17.86 34.58 44.29
CA VAL A 214 18.53 35.52 43.40
C VAL A 214 19.86 35.89 44.03
N GLN A 215 20.96 35.38 43.47
CA GLN A 215 22.26 36.04 43.55
C GLN A 215 22.53 36.65 42.18
N THR A 216 22.55 37.98 42.15
CA THR A 216 23.02 38.79 41.03
C THR A 216 24.53 38.67 40.98
N ASP A 217 25.08 38.18 39.87
CA ASP A 217 26.39 38.63 39.41
C ASP A 217 26.53 38.52 37.89
N ALA A 218 27.30 39.47 37.37
CA ALA A 218 27.30 39.92 36.00
C ALA A 218 27.88 38.90 34.99
N GLY A 219 27.24 38.84 33.82
CA GLY A 219 27.90 38.56 32.55
C GLY A 219 28.35 37.12 32.31
N GLN A 220 27.45 36.27 31.81
CA GLN A 220 27.79 35.21 30.85
C GLN A 220 26.51 34.69 30.16
N LYS A 221 26.49 34.72 28.82
CA LYS A 221 25.53 33.97 28.01
C LYS A 221 25.87 32.49 28.16
N GLY A 222 25.05 31.72 28.89
CA GLY A 222 25.27 30.30 29.14
C GLY A 222 23.96 29.52 29.11
N ALA A 223 24.00 28.38 28.43
CA ALA A 223 22.92 27.40 28.30
C ALA A 223 22.42 26.88 29.66
N LEU A 224 21.10 26.72 29.79
CA LEU A 224 20.49 25.99 30.90
C LEU A 224 20.63 24.48 30.65
N VAL A 225 21.59 23.86 31.34
CA VAL A 225 21.72 22.41 31.45
C VAL A 225 20.83 21.95 32.61
N SER A 226 19.78 21.18 32.32
CA SER A 226 19.05 20.40 33.31
C SER A 226 19.72 19.04 33.45
N VAL A 227 20.34 18.79 34.60
CA VAL A 227 20.93 17.51 34.96
C VAL A 227 19.80 16.55 35.39
N THR A 228 19.84 15.31 34.90
CA THR A 228 18.91 14.17 35.12
C THR A 228 17.73 14.02 34.16
N THR A 229 18.03 13.78 32.87
CA THR A 229 17.41 12.80 31.94
C THR A 229 17.87 13.16 30.53
N GLU A 230 18.57 12.27 29.83
CA GLU A 230 18.97 12.46 28.42
C GLU A 230 17.78 12.29 27.45
N GLU A 231 16.72 13.09 27.63
CA GLU A 231 15.73 13.33 26.60
C GLU A 231 15.88 14.76 26.09
N ARG A 232 16.58 14.90 24.97
CA ARG A 232 16.55 16.15 24.19
C ARG A 232 15.18 16.26 23.52
N LEU A 233 14.20 16.83 24.21
CA LEU A 233 12.96 17.29 23.59
C LEU A 233 13.30 18.34 22.52
N PRO A 234 12.78 18.23 21.28
CA PRO A 234 12.99 19.24 20.26
C PRO A 234 12.41 20.60 20.69
N VAL A 235 13.11 21.69 20.40
CA VAL A 235 12.75 23.08 20.73
C VAL A 235 11.64 23.63 19.81
N THR A 236 10.61 22.83 19.48
CA THR A 236 9.58 23.16 18.48
C THR A 236 8.15 22.81 18.90
N SER A 237 7.86 22.61 20.19
CA SER A 237 6.46 22.43 20.63
C SER A 237 5.74 23.78 20.66
N ALA A 238 4.64 23.91 19.92
CA ALA A 238 3.76 25.08 19.96
C ALA A 238 3.26 25.30 21.40
N SER A 239 3.19 26.56 21.85
CA SER A 239 2.66 26.88 23.17
C SER A 239 1.14 26.63 23.20
N ILE A 240 0.58 26.49 24.39
CA ILE A 240 -0.86 26.21 24.51
C ILE A 240 -1.71 27.40 24.03
N GLU A 241 -1.22 28.62 24.25
CA GLU A 241 -1.79 29.87 23.76
C GLU A 241 -1.78 29.89 22.23
N GLN A 242 -0.67 29.47 21.61
CA GLN A 242 -0.57 29.37 20.16
C GLN A 242 -1.60 28.39 19.61
N ILE A 243 -1.69 27.18 20.18
CA ILE A 243 -2.64 26.14 19.74
C ILE A 243 -4.09 26.64 19.81
N PHE A 244 -4.48 27.26 20.92
CA PHE A 244 -5.83 27.81 21.07
C PHE A 244 -6.09 29.00 20.13
N SER A 245 -5.09 29.87 19.95
CA SER A 245 -5.18 30.98 19.00
C SER A 245 -5.30 30.52 17.54
N GLU A 246 -4.80 29.33 17.20
CA GLU A 246 -4.95 28.72 15.87
C GLU A 246 -6.31 28.03 15.68
N GLY A 247 -7.05 27.80 16.76
CA GLY A 247 -8.34 27.11 16.75
C GLY A 247 -8.23 25.59 16.72
N ALA A 248 -7.12 25.04 17.20
CA ALA A 248 -6.78 23.62 17.09
C ALA A 248 -7.22 22.79 18.32
N LEU A 249 -7.34 21.47 18.12
CA LEU A 249 -7.65 20.47 19.14
C LEU A 249 -6.42 20.10 19.97
N LEU A 250 -6.67 19.70 21.22
CA LEU A 250 -5.66 19.12 22.11
C LEU A 250 -5.86 17.62 22.26
N VAL A 251 -4.83 16.84 21.94
CA VAL A 251 -4.80 15.38 22.05
C VAL A 251 -4.20 14.99 23.39
N THR A 252 -4.92 14.17 24.15
CA THR A 252 -4.50 13.67 25.47
C THR A 252 -4.63 12.16 25.58
N ASP A 253 -3.68 11.56 26.30
CA ASP A 253 -3.73 10.17 26.75
C ASP A 253 -4.25 10.07 28.21
N ASN A 254 -4.39 11.19 28.94
CA ASN A 254 -4.87 11.25 30.32
C ASN A 254 -5.91 12.35 30.50
N TYR A 255 -7.14 12.05 30.04
CA TYR A 255 -8.23 13.01 29.98
C TYR A 255 -8.52 13.71 31.31
N SER A 256 -8.75 12.94 32.38
CA SER A 256 -9.13 13.48 33.69
C SER A 256 -8.13 14.52 34.20
N LYS A 257 -6.83 14.20 34.14
CA LYS A 257 -5.77 15.05 34.69
C LYS A 257 -5.57 16.31 33.86
N ASP A 258 -5.53 16.17 32.54
CA ASP A 258 -5.27 17.30 31.65
C ASP A 258 -6.47 18.23 31.54
N TYR A 259 -7.69 17.68 31.58
CA TYR A 259 -8.93 18.44 31.71
C TYR A 259 -8.92 19.32 32.97
N GLU A 260 -8.65 18.74 34.15
CA GLU A 260 -8.64 19.49 35.41
C GLU A 260 -7.60 20.61 35.41
N ARG A 261 -6.41 20.35 34.83
CA ARG A 261 -5.34 21.35 34.70
C ARG A 261 -5.78 22.53 33.84
N LEU A 262 -6.43 22.27 32.70
CA LEU A 262 -6.92 23.32 31.82
C LEU A 262 -8.01 24.16 32.49
N VAL A 263 -9.00 23.50 33.10
CA VAL A 263 -10.08 24.19 33.81
C VAL A 263 -9.51 25.10 34.89
N ASN A 264 -8.57 24.61 35.70
CA ASN A 264 -7.93 25.42 36.74
C ASN A 264 -7.09 26.56 36.15
N ALA A 265 -6.36 26.34 35.06
CA ALA A 265 -5.58 27.40 34.41
C ALA A 265 -6.46 28.57 33.92
N PHE A 266 -7.67 28.30 33.42
CA PHE A 266 -8.62 29.35 33.05
C PHE A 266 -9.28 30.00 34.28
N LYS A 267 -9.65 29.21 35.31
CA LYS A 267 -10.22 29.73 36.57
C LYS A 267 -9.25 30.66 37.30
N ASP A 268 -7.98 30.28 37.34
CA ASP A 268 -6.89 31.04 37.98
C ASP A 268 -6.34 32.18 37.09
N ARG A 269 -6.93 32.36 35.89
CA ARG A 269 -6.55 33.40 34.90
C ARG A 269 -5.09 33.31 34.43
N TRP A 270 -4.54 32.10 34.39
CA TRP A 270 -3.23 31.84 33.77
C TRP A 270 -3.33 31.78 32.24
N LEU A 271 -4.53 31.51 31.72
CA LEU A 271 -4.87 31.57 30.30
C LEU A 271 -6.05 32.52 30.09
N GLU A 272 -6.02 33.27 28.99
CA GLU A 272 -7.10 34.19 28.61
C GLU A 272 -8.26 33.44 27.95
N GLU A 273 -9.49 33.73 28.38
CA GLU A 273 -10.71 33.07 27.91
C GLU A 273 -10.98 33.28 26.42
N GLU A 274 -10.52 34.40 25.83
CA GLU A 274 -10.64 34.70 24.39
C GLU A 274 -9.96 33.63 23.51
N MET A 275 -8.86 33.04 23.99
CA MET A 275 -8.18 31.96 23.27
C MET A 275 -9.02 30.68 23.26
N LEU A 276 -9.65 30.34 24.40
CA LEU A 276 -10.56 29.20 24.50
C LEU A 276 -11.80 29.41 23.64
N GLU A 277 -12.32 30.64 23.59
CA GLU A 277 -13.46 31.00 22.75
C GLU A 277 -13.21 30.66 21.30
N LYS A 278 -12.08 31.11 20.76
CA LYS A 278 -11.71 30.88 19.37
C LYS A 278 -11.58 29.38 19.04
N ALA A 279 -10.89 28.61 19.90
CA ALA A 279 -10.74 27.18 19.72
C ALA A 279 -12.07 26.44 19.83
N CYS A 280 -12.84 26.71 20.88
CA CYS A 280 -14.11 26.05 21.12
C CYS A 280 -15.12 26.33 20.00
N LYS A 281 -15.26 27.58 19.56
CA LYS A 281 -16.15 27.93 18.43
C LYS A 281 -15.74 27.24 17.14
N SER A 282 -14.44 27.17 16.84
CA SER A 282 -13.93 26.48 15.66
C SER A 282 -14.26 24.98 15.68
N VAL A 283 -14.08 24.34 16.84
CA VAL A 283 -14.44 22.94 17.06
C VAL A 283 -15.94 22.70 16.93
N LEU A 284 -16.76 23.54 17.57
CA LEU A 284 -18.22 23.46 17.51
C LEU A 284 -18.72 23.59 16.06
N ALA A 285 -18.19 24.55 15.30
CA ALA A 285 -18.52 24.72 13.89
C ALA A 285 -18.10 23.50 13.04
N PHE A 286 -16.93 22.92 13.30
CA PHE A 286 -16.48 21.69 12.63
C PHE A 286 -17.43 20.52 12.91
N LYS A 287 -17.82 20.32 14.18
CA LYS A 287 -18.74 19.26 14.59
C LYS A 287 -20.14 19.45 14.01
N TYR A 288 -20.61 20.70 13.90
CA TYR A 288 -21.87 21.02 13.22
C TYR A 288 -21.86 20.56 11.76
N ILE A 289 -20.79 20.84 11.02
CA ILE A 289 -20.68 20.43 9.63
C ILE A 289 -20.59 18.90 9.53
N ALA A 290 -19.77 18.25 10.36
CA ALA A 290 -19.65 16.79 10.37
C ALA A 290 -21.00 16.10 10.67
N ALA A 291 -21.74 16.57 11.68
CA ALA A 291 -23.10 16.12 11.99
C ALA A 291 -24.03 16.25 10.78
N SER A 292 -24.05 17.40 10.11
CA SER A 292 -24.91 17.65 8.95
C SER A 292 -24.62 16.74 7.75
N ARG A 293 -23.38 16.23 7.63
CA ARG A 293 -22.93 15.40 6.50
C ARG A 293 -23.17 13.91 6.71
N SER A 294 -23.16 13.44 7.95
CA SER A 294 -23.40 12.04 8.33
C SER A 294 -24.74 11.48 7.78
N LEU A 295 -25.73 12.34 7.56
CA LEU A 295 -27.09 11.99 7.16
C LEU A 295 -27.28 11.61 5.67
N LYS A 296 -26.24 11.69 4.81
CA LYS A 296 -26.36 11.36 3.37
C LYS A 296 -25.82 9.94 3.08
N GLN A 297 -26.68 9.08 2.53
CA GLN A 297 -26.31 7.71 2.16
C GLN A 297 -25.30 7.67 1.00
N TRP A 298 -24.13 7.08 1.26
CA TRP A 298 -23.19 6.61 0.25
C TRP A 298 -23.60 5.22 -0.25
N GLU A 299 -23.46 4.97 -1.55
CA GLU A 299 -23.66 3.64 -2.13
C GLU A 299 -22.53 2.70 -1.71
N VAL A 300 -22.87 1.47 -1.33
CA VAL A 300 -21.92 0.43 -0.91
C VAL A 300 -21.50 -0.39 -2.12
N LYS A 301 -20.20 -0.51 -2.38
CA LYS A 301 -19.64 -1.40 -3.43
C LYS A 301 -19.60 -2.85 -2.95
N SER A 302 -19.55 -3.80 -3.88
CA SER A 302 -19.56 -5.22 -3.55
C SER A 302 -18.21 -5.73 -2.99
N ASP A 303 -18.22 -6.73 -2.09
CA ASP A 303 -17.02 -7.32 -1.45
C ASP A 303 -15.90 -7.71 -2.45
N LYS A 304 -16.24 -8.19 -3.65
CA LYS A 304 -15.25 -8.59 -4.67
C LYS A 304 -14.45 -7.41 -5.20
N GLU A 305 -15.12 -6.27 -5.38
CA GLU A 305 -14.46 -5.05 -5.84
C GLU A 305 -13.55 -4.49 -4.74
N GLU A 306 -13.96 -4.60 -3.48
CA GLU A 306 -13.14 -4.16 -2.34
C GLU A 306 -11.79 -4.86 -2.32
N LYS A 307 -11.76 -6.20 -2.40
CA LYS A 307 -10.50 -6.97 -2.36
C LYS A 307 -9.48 -6.53 -3.42
N LEU A 308 -9.96 -6.24 -4.62
CA LEU A 308 -9.12 -5.77 -5.71
C LEU A 308 -8.58 -4.36 -5.47
N GLN A 309 -9.36 -3.46 -4.85
CA GLN A 309 -8.89 -2.12 -4.50
C GLN A 309 -7.74 -2.15 -3.50
N PHE A 310 -7.83 -2.98 -2.45
CA PHE A 310 -6.74 -3.10 -1.46
C PHE A 310 -5.45 -3.63 -2.07
N ARG A 311 -5.52 -4.66 -2.93
CA ARG A 311 -4.35 -5.19 -3.64
C ARG A 311 -3.74 -4.13 -4.55
N ALA A 312 -4.58 -3.47 -5.35
CA ALA A 312 -4.14 -2.38 -6.22
C ALA A 312 -3.51 -1.23 -5.42
N ALA A 313 -4.01 -0.94 -4.22
CA ALA A 313 -3.44 0.09 -3.36
C ALA A 313 -1.97 -0.24 -2.99
N TYR A 314 -1.73 -1.41 -2.41
CA TYR A 314 -0.38 -1.81 -2.03
C TYR A 314 0.55 -1.96 -3.23
N GLU A 315 0.08 -2.52 -4.34
CA GLU A 315 0.87 -2.66 -5.56
C GLU A 315 1.31 -1.32 -6.14
N ASN A 316 0.40 -0.34 -6.19
CA ASN A 316 0.74 1.00 -6.64
C ASN A 316 1.64 1.77 -5.67
N SER A 317 1.65 1.43 -4.38
CA SER A 317 2.49 2.13 -3.40
C SER A 317 3.99 1.82 -3.53
N ILE A 318 4.37 0.80 -4.31
CA ILE A 318 5.77 0.39 -4.47
C ILE A 318 6.53 1.40 -5.33
N SER A 319 7.69 1.81 -4.85
CA SER A 319 8.57 2.77 -5.49
C SER A 319 9.91 2.15 -5.83
N VAL A 320 10.42 2.45 -7.02
CA VAL A 320 11.75 2.02 -7.47
C VAL A 320 12.65 3.24 -7.60
N PHE A 321 13.89 3.09 -7.15
CA PHE A 321 14.90 4.12 -7.15
C PHE A 321 16.19 3.59 -7.80
N GLN A 322 16.76 4.35 -8.73
CA GLN A 322 18.01 4.03 -9.39
C GLN A 322 18.69 5.31 -9.87
N PRO A 323 19.95 5.57 -9.50
CA PRO A 323 20.75 6.67 -10.04
C PRO A 323 20.85 6.63 -11.56
N ALA A 324 20.84 7.79 -12.21
CA ALA A 324 20.83 7.89 -13.68
C ALA A 324 22.07 7.26 -14.36
N ASN A 325 23.20 7.16 -13.65
CA ASN A 325 24.41 6.50 -14.12
C ASN A 325 24.36 4.96 -13.97
N LYS A 326 23.39 4.41 -13.24
CA LYS A 326 23.18 2.97 -13.07
C LYS A 326 22.08 2.49 -14.02
N LYS A 327 22.26 1.30 -14.60
CA LYS A 327 21.34 0.68 -15.57
C LYS A 327 21.05 -0.79 -15.21
N LEU A 328 20.59 -1.02 -13.98
CA LEU A 328 20.28 -2.37 -13.49
C LEU A 328 18.81 -2.73 -13.76
N LEU A 329 17.87 -1.92 -13.28
CA LEU A 329 16.44 -2.11 -13.46
C LEU A 329 15.91 -1.29 -14.66
N PRO A 330 14.92 -1.84 -15.41
CA PRO A 330 14.34 -3.18 -15.28
C PRO A 330 15.30 -4.28 -15.79
N LEU A 331 15.21 -5.49 -15.20
CA LEU A 331 16.02 -6.64 -15.61
C LEU A 331 15.58 -7.18 -16.98
N SER A 332 16.50 -7.22 -17.96
CA SER A 332 16.22 -7.71 -19.32
C SER A 332 16.38 -9.23 -19.48
N HIS A 333 17.29 -9.86 -18.74
CA HIS A 333 17.56 -11.30 -18.74
C HIS A 333 17.48 -11.86 -17.32
N LEU A 334 17.14 -13.15 -17.18
CA LEU A 334 16.99 -13.83 -15.88
C LEU A 334 17.95 -15.02 -15.72
N ASP A 335 18.87 -15.21 -16.66
CA ASP A 335 20.01 -16.11 -16.46
C ASP A 335 21.02 -15.38 -15.56
N LEU A 336 20.71 -15.33 -14.27
CA LEU A 336 21.45 -14.59 -13.25
C LEU A 336 21.64 -15.47 -12.02
N ASN A 337 22.84 -15.46 -11.48
CA ASN A 337 23.12 -16.02 -10.17
C ASN A 337 22.74 -15.01 -9.08
N VAL A 338 21.65 -15.30 -8.36
CA VAL A 338 21.10 -14.40 -7.34
C VAL A 338 21.53 -14.80 -5.94
N GLY A 339 22.01 -13.83 -5.16
CA GLY A 339 22.23 -13.96 -3.72
C GLY A 339 21.21 -13.17 -2.90
N TYR A 340 20.82 -13.72 -1.74
CA TYR A 340 19.85 -13.10 -0.85
C TYR A 340 20.46 -12.83 0.53
N TYR A 341 20.65 -11.56 0.86
CA TYR A 341 21.16 -11.10 2.15
C TYR A 341 20.02 -10.54 3.02
N ASN A 342 19.68 -11.26 4.09
CA ASN A 342 18.69 -10.80 5.06
C ASN A 342 19.37 -10.00 6.19
N LEU A 343 18.98 -8.74 6.36
CA LEU A 343 19.48 -7.83 7.40
C LEU A 343 18.52 -7.69 8.59
N GLY A 344 17.67 -8.69 8.84
CA GLY A 344 16.68 -8.69 9.93
C GLY A 344 15.24 -8.50 9.48
N ALA A 345 14.98 -8.50 8.17
CA ALA A 345 13.62 -8.39 7.64
C ALA A 345 12.76 -9.63 7.95
N ILE A 346 11.52 -9.39 8.39
CA ILE A 346 10.62 -10.44 8.88
C ILE A 346 9.91 -11.22 7.77
N HIS A 347 9.74 -10.64 6.57
CA HIS A 347 8.97 -11.23 5.46
C HIS A 347 9.81 -11.63 4.25
N VAL A 348 11.11 -11.88 4.46
CA VAL A 348 12.04 -12.29 3.39
C VAL A 348 11.60 -13.54 2.65
N ASN A 349 10.97 -14.49 3.35
CA ASN A 349 10.47 -15.71 2.71
C ASN A 349 9.34 -15.42 1.71
N SER A 350 8.52 -14.39 1.94
CA SER A 350 7.48 -13.97 0.99
C SER A 350 8.11 -13.43 -0.29
N PHE A 351 9.19 -12.65 -0.19
CA PHE A 351 9.94 -12.17 -1.36
C PHE A 351 10.59 -13.32 -2.12
N LYS A 352 11.34 -14.19 -1.42
CA LYS A 352 12.04 -15.33 -2.02
C LYS A 352 11.09 -16.25 -2.78
N ARG A 353 10.00 -16.70 -2.13
CA ARG A 353 9.00 -17.58 -2.75
C ARG A 353 8.42 -17.00 -4.03
N TRP A 354 8.24 -15.68 -4.10
CA TRP A 354 7.73 -15.02 -5.29
C TRP A 354 8.80 -14.71 -6.34
N ALA A 355 10.05 -14.55 -5.92
CA ALA A 355 11.20 -14.51 -6.82
C ALA A 355 11.38 -15.85 -7.56
N ASP A 356 11.12 -16.98 -6.88
CA ASP A 356 11.21 -18.34 -7.46
C ASP A 356 10.29 -18.55 -8.68
N ASN A 357 9.25 -17.72 -8.84
CA ASN A 357 8.40 -17.74 -10.03
C ASN A 357 9.06 -17.13 -11.28
N TYR A 358 10.20 -16.47 -11.12
CA TYR A 358 10.95 -15.79 -12.19
C TYR A 358 12.34 -16.37 -12.36
N ILE A 359 13.00 -16.77 -11.26
CA ILE A 359 14.39 -17.17 -11.28
C ILE A 359 14.64 -18.32 -10.31
N GLU A 360 15.48 -19.26 -10.73
CA GLU A 360 15.93 -20.34 -9.85
C GLU A 360 17.19 -19.88 -9.11
N PRO A 361 17.24 -20.01 -7.77
CA PRO A 361 18.46 -19.70 -7.03
C PRO A 361 19.58 -20.70 -7.40
N PRO A 362 20.85 -20.29 -7.31
CA PRO A 362 21.97 -21.18 -7.61
C PRO A 362 22.00 -22.40 -6.70
N VAL A 363 22.48 -23.53 -7.24
CA VAL A 363 22.61 -24.78 -6.49
C VAL A 363 23.86 -24.72 -5.61
N GLY A 364 23.66 -24.38 -4.34
CA GLY A 364 24.73 -24.25 -3.35
C GLY A 364 25.41 -22.89 -3.38
N ASP A 365 26.44 -22.72 -2.55
CA ASP A 365 27.19 -21.46 -2.47
C ASP A 365 28.13 -21.34 -3.67
N LEU A 366 27.95 -20.27 -4.45
CA LEU A 366 28.87 -19.91 -5.52
C LEU A 366 30.04 -19.06 -5.01
N PRO A 367 31.19 -19.05 -5.70
CA PRO A 367 32.20 -18.02 -5.55
C PRO A 367 31.60 -16.60 -5.69
N PRO A 368 32.06 -15.61 -4.90
CA PRO A 368 31.48 -14.27 -4.95
C PRO A 368 31.46 -13.59 -6.33
N GLU A 369 32.41 -13.92 -7.19
CA GLU A 369 32.58 -13.38 -8.53
C GLU A 369 31.51 -13.88 -9.52
N GLU A 370 30.86 -15.00 -9.19
CA GLU A 370 29.83 -15.63 -10.01
C GLU A 370 28.43 -15.08 -9.72
N TYR A 371 28.23 -14.31 -8.66
CA TYR A 371 26.95 -13.66 -8.39
C TYR A 371 26.76 -12.44 -9.30
N ASP A 372 25.63 -12.41 -10.01
CA ASP A 372 25.25 -11.31 -10.89
C ASP A 372 24.36 -10.28 -10.17
N LEU A 373 23.63 -10.72 -9.13
CA LEU A 373 22.64 -9.90 -8.45
C LEU A 373 22.53 -10.27 -6.97
N ILE A 374 22.60 -9.28 -6.08
CA ILE A 374 22.42 -9.44 -4.64
C ILE A 374 21.22 -8.60 -4.18
N PHE A 375 20.26 -9.26 -3.53
CA PHE A 375 19.18 -8.61 -2.82
C PHE A 375 19.55 -8.40 -1.36
N LEU A 376 19.65 -7.14 -0.97
CA LEU A 376 19.87 -6.71 0.40
C LEU A 376 18.52 -6.34 1.03
N MET A 377 17.99 -7.19 1.90
CA MET A 377 16.60 -7.11 2.38
C MET A 377 16.55 -6.65 3.84
N ALA A 378 15.84 -5.55 4.09
CA ALA A 378 15.72 -4.95 5.42
C ALA A 378 14.31 -4.37 5.67
N ASP A 379 13.98 -4.22 6.96
CA ASP A 379 12.79 -3.53 7.45
C ASP A 379 13.15 -2.75 8.74
N PRO A 380 12.20 -2.15 9.48
CA PRO A 380 12.51 -1.43 10.73
C PRO A 380 13.22 -2.25 11.81
N SER A 381 13.22 -3.58 11.72
CA SER A 381 13.97 -4.51 12.58
C SER A 381 15.44 -4.68 12.13
N PHE A 382 15.89 -3.87 11.17
CA PHE A 382 17.23 -3.88 10.60
C PHE A 382 18.33 -3.94 11.66
N HIS A 383 19.23 -4.91 11.50
CA HIS A 383 20.42 -5.04 12.31
C HIS A 383 21.57 -5.64 11.49
N TRP A 384 22.65 -4.87 11.31
CA TRP A 384 23.85 -5.34 10.60
C TRP A 384 25.06 -5.47 11.53
N GLY A 385 24.95 -5.10 12.82
CA GLY A 385 26.08 -5.11 13.77
C GLY A 385 27.19 -4.10 13.44
N MET A 386 27.05 -3.33 12.37
CA MET A 386 27.98 -2.30 11.90
C MET A 386 27.22 -1.17 11.18
N PRO A 387 27.85 0.00 10.97
CA PRO A 387 27.27 1.06 10.15
C PRO A 387 26.89 0.56 8.75
N PHE A 388 25.72 0.97 8.26
CA PHE A 388 25.17 0.50 6.97
C PHE A 388 26.13 0.74 5.78
N GLN A 389 26.78 1.91 5.75
CA GLN A 389 27.75 2.26 4.71
C GLN A 389 28.98 1.35 4.73
N GLU A 390 29.46 0.97 5.92
CA GLU A 390 30.60 0.07 6.08
C GLU A 390 30.23 -1.35 5.62
N GLY A 391 29.04 -1.84 6.01
CA GLY A 391 28.52 -3.12 5.56
C GLY A 391 28.37 -3.19 4.03
N LEU A 392 27.88 -2.12 3.41
CA LEU A 392 27.77 -2.02 1.94
C LEU A 392 29.14 -2.05 1.26
N GLN A 393 30.14 -1.36 1.81
CA GLN A 393 31.50 -1.40 1.26
C GLN A 393 32.07 -2.82 1.30
N ILE A 394 31.96 -3.51 2.44
CA ILE A 394 32.42 -4.90 2.58
C ILE A 394 31.68 -5.82 1.59
N LEU A 395 30.37 -5.62 1.42
CA LEU A 395 29.58 -6.40 0.49
C LEU A 395 30.02 -6.16 -0.96
N ARG A 396 30.28 -4.89 -1.33
CA ARG A 396 30.77 -4.53 -2.66
C ARG A 396 32.18 -5.06 -2.94
N ASP A 397 33.07 -5.02 -1.95
CA ASP A 397 34.43 -5.57 -2.05
C ASP A 397 34.40 -7.10 -2.22
N ARG A 398 33.44 -7.77 -1.58
CA ARG A 398 33.23 -9.21 -1.72
C ARG A 398 32.58 -9.58 -3.04
N TYR A 399 31.58 -8.83 -3.51
CA TYR A 399 30.80 -9.11 -4.72
C TYR A 399 31.00 -7.98 -5.76
N PRO A 400 32.19 -7.88 -6.39
CA PRO A 400 32.54 -6.73 -7.23
C PRO A 400 31.69 -6.61 -8.49
N ASN A 401 31.23 -7.74 -9.05
CA ASN A 401 30.47 -7.77 -10.31
C ASN A 401 28.95 -7.74 -10.12
N ALA A 402 28.46 -8.06 -8.92
CA ALA A 402 27.03 -8.22 -8.69
C ALA A 402 26.29 -6.87 -8.64
N GLY A 403 25.14 -6.76 -9.27
CA GLY A 403 24.21 -5.67 -8.99
C GLY A 403 23.71 -5.76 -7.55
N ILE A 404 23.72 -4.66 -6.78
CA ILE A 404 23.21 -4.63 -5.40
C ILE A 404 21.89 -3.87 -5.38
N VAL A 405 20.80 -4.59 -5.06
CA VAL A 405 19.45 -4.03 -4.94
C VAL A 405 19.01 -4.07 -3.49
N PHE A 406 18.71 -2.91 -2.92
CA PHE A 406 18.16 -2.82 -1.57
C PHE A 406 16.64 -2.93 -1.59
N ILE A 407 16.09 -3.89 -0.84
CA ILE A 407 14.65 -4.12 -0.70
C ILE A 407 14.24 -3.64 0.69
N TRP A 408 13.35 -2.67 0.75
CA TRP A 408 12.91 -2.04 1.99
C TRP A 408 11.39 -2.02 2.12
N ALA A 409 10.86 -2.61 3.20
CA ALA A 409 9.46 -2.45 3.57
C ALA A 409 9.37 -1.80 4.95
N GLY A 410 8.68 -0.66 5.06
CA GLY A 410 8.49 0.04 6.32
C GLY A 410 8.68 1.55 6.20
N ASN A 411 8.55 2.23 7.35
CA ASN A 411 8.61 3.69 7.43
C ASN A 411 9.92 4.24 6.84
N PRO A 412 9.88 5.07 5.78
CA PRO A 412 11.08 5.64 5.16
C PRO A 412 11.97 6.46 6.12
N ALA A 413 11.41 7.03 7.18
CA ALA A 413 12.19 7.75 8.19
C ALA A 413 13.21 6.85 8.91
N GLN A 414 12.95 5.53 8.95
CA GLN A 414 13.79 4.51 9.58
C GLN A 414 14.81 3.89 8.61
N LEU A 415 14.89 4.38 7.36
CA LEU A 415 15.94 3.95 6.44
C LEU A 415 17.33 4.13 7.08
N PRO A 416 18.25 3.16 6.88
CA PRO A 416 19.55 3.15 7.55
C PRO A 416 20.56 4.15 6.96
N PHE A 417 20.13 4.99 6.02
CA PHE A 417 20.92 6.05 5.40
C PHE A 417 20.07 7.30 5.15
N LYS A 418 20.73 8.46 5.04
CA LYS A 418 20.10 9.76 4.74
C LYS A 418 20.53 10.35 3.39
N THR A 419 21.49 9.71 2.73
CA THR A 419 21.99 10.04 1.39
C THR A 419 22.20 8.73 0.64
N TRP A 420 22.08 8.73 -0.69
CA TRP A 420 22.26 7.51 -1.49
C TRP A 420 23.67 6.91 -1.32
N PRO A 421 23.80 5.64 -0.86
CA PRO A 421 25.07 4.93 -0.82
C PRO A 421 25.58 4.60 -2.23
N GLY A 422 26.82 4.97 -2.57
CA GLY A 422 27.38 4.80 -3.92
C GLY A 422 27.55 3.34 -4.37
N GLU A 423 27.67 2.44 -3.39
CA GLU A 423 27.86 0.99 -3.56
C GLU A 423 26.54 0.29 -3.91
N MET A 424 25.40 0.95 -3.74
CA MET A 424 24.06 0.43 -4.05
C MET A 424 23.65 0.84 -5.47
N ASP A 425 23.16 -0.11 -6.27
CA ASP A 425 22.80 0.12 -7.68
C ASP A 425 21.33 0.52 -7.84
N ALA A 426 20.44 -0.08 -7.05
CA ALA A 426 19.02 0.25 -7.04
C ALA A 426 18.38 -0.01 -5.67
N MET A 427 17.20 0.56 -5.46
CA MET A 427 16.36 0.30 -4.29
C MET A 427 14.91 0.09 -4.75
N VAL A 428 14.23 -0.89 -4.16
CA VAL A 428 12.77 -1.05 -4.24
C VAL A 428 12.22 -0.91 -2.84
N ALA A 429 11.29 0.02 -2.65
CA ALA A 429 10.77 0.31 -1.32
C ALA A 429 9.27 0.58 -1.29
N VAL A 430 8.70 0.28 -0.13
CA VAL A 430 7.26 0.45 0.15
C VAL A 430 7.06 0.82 1.63
N PRO A 431 6.17 1.78 1.97
CA PRO A 431 5.97 2.17 3.37
C PRO A 431 5.35 1.09 4.25
N ALA A 432 4.45 0.26 3.69
CA ALA A 432 3.80 -0.82 4.44
C ALA A 432 4.71 -2.06 4.54
N ASN A 433 4.89 -2.58 5.76
CA ASN A 433 5.62 -3.83 5.99
C ASN A 433 4.64 -5.00 6.21
N ILE A 434 4.04 -5.48 5.13
CA ILE A 434 3.13 -6.65 5.14
C ILE A 434 3.63 -7.71 4.14
N PRO A 435 3.31 -9.00 4.33
CA PRO A 435 3.76 -10.07 3.44
C PRO A 435 3.49 -9.77 1.96
N PHE A 436 2.28 -9.31 1.64
CA PHE A 436 1.88 -9.01 0.26
C PHE A 436 2.77 -7.95 -0.43
N CYS A 437 3.27 -6.96 0.30
CA CYS A 437 4.19 -5.96 -0.25
C CYS A 437 5.53 -6.59 -0.65
N TRP A 438 6.05 -7.54 0.13
CA TRP A 438 7.28 -8.27 -0.21
C TRP A 438 7.10 -9.17 -1.43
N GLU A 439 5.96 -9.85 -1.53
CA GLU A 439 5.59 -10.64 -2.72
C GLU A 439 5.55 -9.75 -3.97
N THR A 440 4.94 -8.58 -3.85
CA THR A 440 4.77 -7.64 -4.96
C THR A 440 6.09 -6.96 -5.34
N MET A 441 6.94 -6.62 -4.37
CA MET A 441 8.28 -6.10 -4.64
C MET A 441 9.15 -7.09 -5.43
N ALA A 442 9.06 -8.39 -5.15
CA ALA A 442 9.76 -9.41 -5.94
C ALA A 442 9.30 -9.35 -7.41
N GLN A 443 8.00 -9.29 -7.65
CA GLN A 443 7.46 -9.18 -9.00
C GLN A 443 7.83 -7.87 -9.71
N VAL A 444 7.95 -6.75 -8.97
CA VAL A 444 8.43 -5.47 -9.53
C VAL A 444 9.89 -5.57 -9.97
N VAL A 445 10.75 -6.15 -9.13
CA VAL A 445 12.18 -6.35 -9.45
C VAL A 445 12.35 -7.19 -10.72
N PHE A 446 11.59 -8.29 -10.84
CA PHE A 446 11.64 -9.17 -12.02
C PHE A 446 10.78 -8.68 -13.19
N ASN A 447 10.25 -7.45 -13.12
CA ASN A 447 9.48 -6.79 -14.17
C ASN A 447 8.17 -7.52 -14.56
N GLY A 448 7.58 -8.29 -13.65
CA GLY A 448 6.21 -8.80 -13.76
C GLY A 448 5.16 -7.74 -13.41
N ILE A 449 5.52 -6.77 -12.58
CA ILE A 449 4.68 -5.61 -12.23
C ILE A 449 5.40 -4.33 -12.65
N GLY A 450 4.69 -3.46 -13.37
CA GLY A 450 5.19 -2.14 -13.76
C GLY A 450 5.03 -1.10 -12.65
N THR A 451 5.78 -0.01 -12.74
CA THR A 451 5.75 1.09 -11.77
C THR A 451 5.54 2.43 -12.48
N SER A 452 4.93 3.38 -11.77
CA SER A 452 4.61 4.73 -12.29
C SER A 452 5.38 5.82 -11.53
N ILE A 453 5.57 6.98 -12.17
CA ILE A 453 6.12 8.17 -11.50
C ILE A 453 5.05 8.79 -10.61
N ARG A 454 5.43 9.14 -9.38
CA ARG A 454 4.57 9.67 -8.31
C ARG A 454 5.37 10.65 -7.45
N PRO A 455 4.74 11.65 -6.80
CA PRO A 455 5.45 12.60 -5.96
C PRO A 455 5.92 11.93 -4.65
N LEU A 456 7.18 11.51 -4.59
CA LEU A 456 7.76 10.79 -3.45
C LEU A 456 8.37 11.70 -2.38
N GLU A 457 8.47 13.00 -2.63
CA GLU A 457 9.22 13.97 -1.81
C GLU A 457 8.77 13.97 -0.34
N GLN A 458 7.47 13.85 -0.10
CA GLN A 458 6.90 13.93 1.25
C GLN A 458 6.96 12.58 1.99
N VAL A 459 7.13 11.46 1.27
CA VAL A 459 7.19 10.11 1.86
C VAL A 459 8.64 9.66 2.02
N PHE A 460 9.44 9.74 0.96
CA PHE A 460 10.83 9.29 0.90
C PHE A 460 11.86 10.42 0.96
N GLY A 461 11.43 11.69 0.91
CA GLY A 461 12.34 12.85 0.90
C GLY A 461 12.89 13.18 -0.48
N ASN A 462 13.28 14.44 -0.66
CA ASN A 462 13.91 14.93 -1.90
C ASN A 462 15.19 14.17 -2.28
N TYR A 463 15.93 13.67 -1.28
CA TYR A 463 17.18 12.96 -1.51
C TYR A 463 16.99 11.61 -2.22
N LEU A 464 15.81 10.98 -2.08
CA LEU A 464 15.47 9.75 -2.81
C LEU A 464 14.62 10.03 -4.04
N SER A 465 13.71 11.01 -4.00
CA SER A 465 12.77 11.24 -5.11
C SER A 465 13.48 11.54 -6.44
N VAL A 466 14.66 12.17 -6.40
CA VAL A 466 15.51 12.42 -7.58
C VAL A 466 15.98 11.14 -8.29
N TYR A 467 15.98 10.00 -7.60
CA TYR A 467 16.37 8.70 -8.16
C TYR A 467 15.18 7.87 -8.61
N GLN A 468 13.94 8.39 -8.54
CA GLN A 468 12.76 7.63 -8.90
C GLN A 468 12.85 7.08 -10.34
N LYS A 469 12.49 5.81 -10.49
CA LYS A 469 12.45 5.10 -11.76
C LYS A 469 11.08 4.48 -11.96
N SER A 470 10.60 4.51 -13.20
CA SER A 470 9.40 3.84 -13.65
C SER A 470 9.70 2.97 -14.87
N PHE A 471 8.91 1.92 -15.06
CA PHE A 471 8.98 1.03 -16.20
C PHE A 471 7.68 0.22 -16.34
N SER A 472 7.39 -0.24 -17.56
CA SER A 472 6.27 -1.13 -17.83
C SER A 472 6.66 -2.59 -17.58
N ALA A 473 5.69 -3.40 -17.15
CA ALA A 473 5.86 -4.84 -17.05
C ALA A 473 6.26 -5.44 -18.41
N SER A 474 7.24 -6.36 -18.40
CA SER A 474 7.66 -7.13 -19.58
C SER A 474 7.55 -8.64 -19.36
N ARG A 475 7.15 -9.08 -18.17
CA ARG A 475 6.92 -10.49 -17.82
C ARG A 475 5.53 -10.64 -17.24
N LEU A 476 5.07 -11.89 -17.13
CA LEU A 476 3.80 -12.18 -16.50
C LEU A 476 3.87 -11.87 -15.01
N LYS A 477 2.86 -11.17 -14.52
CA LYS A 477 2.56 -11.03 -13.10
C LYS A 477 1.99 -12.35 -12.58
N TYR A 478 2.13 -12.64 -11.31
CA TYR A 478 1.40 -13.70 -10.61
C TYR A 478 0.39 -13.05 -9.65
N GLY A 479 -0.83 -13.56 -9.61
CA GLY A 479 -1.93 -12.89 -8.90
C GLY A 479 -3.11 -13.80 -8.66
N ILE A 480 -4.28 -13.20 -8.42
CA ILE A 480 -5.52 -13.94 -8.13
C ILE A 480 -6.49 -13.92 -9.32
N PRO A 481 -7.36 -14.94 -9.45
CA PRO A 481 -8.34 -15.06 -10.54
C PRO A 481 -9.22 -13.82 -10.72
N GLU A 482 -9.63 -13.18 -9.63
CA GLU A 482 -10.51 -12.03 -9.63
C GLU A 482 -9.90 -10.81 -10.30
N GLU A 483 -8.56 -10.63 -10.25
CA GLU A 483 -7.85 -9.52 -10.91
C GLU A 483 -8.09 -9.51 -12.42
N VAL A 484 -8.33 -10.68 -12.99
CA VAL A 484 -8.53 -10.87 -14.42
C VAL A 484 -9.96 -11.22 -14.78
N GLY A 485 -10.88 -11.09 -13.82
CA GLY A 485 -12.32 -11.39 -13.99
C GLY A 485 -12.59 -12.87 -14.26
N LEU A 486 -11.81 -13.77 -13.66
CA LEU A 486 -12.09 -15.20 -13.64
C LEU A 486 -12.83 -15.58 -12.36
N ASN A 487 -13.71 -16.57 -12.45
CA ASN A 487 -14.39 -17.13 -11.29
C ASN A 487 -13.51 -18.24 -10.68
N VAL A 488 -13.21 -18.12 -9.39
CA VAL A 488 -12.42 -19.11 -8.63
C VAL A 488 -13.06 -20.49 -8.66
N ASP A 489 -14.40 -20.57 -8.59
CA ASP A 489 -15.13 -21.85 -8.62
C ASP A 489 -14.85 -22.64 -9.90
N THR A 490 -14.68 -21.94 -11.03
CA THR A 490 -14.33 -22.57 -12.30
C THR A 490 -12.93 -23.18 -12.30
N LEU A 491 -12.00 -22.63 -11.51
CA LEU A 491 -10.63 -23.14 -11.44
C LEU A 491 -10.54 -24.42 -10.61
N TYR A 492 -11.39 -24.59 -9.59
CA TYR A 492 -11.48 -25.85 -8.84
C TYR A 492 -11.86 -27.03 -9.75
N LEU A 493 -12.78 -26.80 -10.70
CA LEU A 493 -13.18 -27.82 -11.68
C LEU A 493 -12.00 -28.30 -12.53
N ILE A 494 -11.02 -27.45 -12.81
CA ILE A 494 -9.85 -27.84 -13.61
C ILE A 494 -8.95 -28.81 -12.81
N GLY A 495 -8.81 -28.57 -11.51
CA GLY A 495 -8.13 -29.50 -10.61
C GLY A 495 -8.80 -30.89 -10.60
N ASP A 496 -10.14 -30.92 -10.58
CA ASP A 496 -10.90 -32.17 -10.63
C ASP A 496 -10.71 -32.93 -11.95
N VAL A 497 -10.68 -32.21 -13.09
CA VAL A 497 -10.38 -32.81 -14.40
C VAL A 497 -8.98 -33.40 -14.43
N MET A 498 -7.99 -32.70 -13.86
CA MET A 498 -6.63 -33.21 -13.77
C MET A 498 -6.54 -34.46 -12.87
N ALA A 499 -7.23 -34.45 -11.74
CA ALA A 499 -7.28 -35.59 -10.83
C ALA A 499 -7.93 -36.81 -11.51
N GLU A 500 -9.02 -36.61 -12.26
CA GLU A 500 -9.67 -37.69 -13.00
C GLU A 500 -8.79 -38.21 -14.15
N ALA A 501 -8.09 -37.33 -14.89
CA ALA A 501 -7.15 -37.75 -15.93
C ALA A 501 -6.03 -38.63 -15.39
N ILE A 502 -5.49 -38.31 -14.21
CA ILE A 502 -4.47 -39.13 -13.54
C ILE A 502 -5.07 -40.45 -13.06
N LYS A 503 -6.25 -40.41 -12.45
CA LYS A 503 -6.96 -41.59 -11.95
C LYS A 503 -7.34 -42.58 -13.06
N GLN A 504 -7.68 -42.08 -14.24
CA GLN A 504 -7.99 -42.88 -15.43
C GLN A 504 -6.75 -43.28 -16.23
N GLU A 505 -5.54 -43.00 -15.71
CA GLU A 505 -4.26 -43.29 -16.38
C GLU A 505 -4.14 -42.68 -17.79
N ALA A 506 -4.81 -41.55 -18.03
CA ALA A 506 -4.65 -40.77 -19.26
C ALA A 506 -3.30 -40.03 -19.28
N THR A 507 -2.79 -39.66 -18.10
CA THR A 507 -1.43 -39.13 -17.88
C THR A 507 -0.95 -39.48 -16.47
N PRO A 508 0.35 -39.74 -16.22
CA PRO A 508 0.85 -39.98 -14.86
C PRO A 508 0.88 -38.71 -13.99
N GLY A 509 0.96 -37.54 -14.61
CA GLY A 509 1.04 -36.23 -13.96
C GLY A 509 1.00 -35.09 -14.99
N ALA A 510 0.96 -33.85 -14.53
CA ALA A 510 1.06 -32.65 -15.37
C ALA A 510 1.38 -31.40 -14.54
N GLN A 511 1.85 -30.35 -15.21
CA GLN A 511 1.85 -28.99 -14.69
C GLN A 511 0.81 -28.15 -15.45
N LEU A 512 0.02 -27.37 -14.70
CA LEU A 512 -1.02 -26.50 -15.22
C LEU A 512 -0.67 -25.05 -14.93
N LEU A 513 -0.61 -24.24 -16.00
CA LEU A 513 -0.44 -22.79 -15.92
C LEU A 513 -1.61 -22.10 -16.63
N ILE A 514 -2.26 -21.16 -15.93
CA ILE A 514 -3.35 -20.35 -16.49
C ILE A 514 -2.97 -18.88 -16.33
N ALA A 515 -2.82 -18.20 -17.47
CA ALA A 515 -2.57 -16.77 -17.54
C ALA A 515 -3.65 -16.05 -18.35
N ARG A 516 -4.11 -14.90 -17.87
CA ARG A 516 -5.06 -14.03 -18.58
C ARG A 516 -4.65 -12.59 -18.36
N LYS A 517 -4.71 -11.74 -19.40
CA LYS A 517 -4.35 -10.31 -19.31
C LYS A 517 -2.99 -10.05 -18.63
N GLY A 518 -2.00 -10.91 -18.90
CA GLY A 518 -0.65 -10.78 -18.33
C GLY A 518 -0.50 -11.25 -16.88
N VAL A 519 -1.53 -11.83 -16.25
CA VAL A 519 -1.50 -12.34 -14.88
C VAL A 519 -1.68 -13.87 -14.87
N VAL A 520 -0.72 -14.57 -14.30
CA VAL A 520 -0.80 -15.99 -13.94
C VAL A 520 -1.64 -16.13 -12.67
N VAL A 521 -2.71 -16.91 -12.76
CA VAL A 521 -3.65 -17.13 -11.66
C VAL A 521 -3.68 -18.58 -11.18
N VAL A 522 -3.10 -19.49 -11.96
CA VAL A 522 -2.83 -20.89 -11.58
C VAL A 522 -1.44 -21.25 -12.09
N ASN A 523 -0.62 -21.83 -11.22
CA ASN A 523 0.68 -22.45 -11.54
C ASN A 523 0.89 -23.64 -10.59
N GLN A 524 0.38 -24.81 -10.97
CA GLN A 524 0.28 -25.98 -10.08
C GLN A 524 0.70 -27.27 -10.77
N SER A 525 1.33 -28.15 -10.01
CA SER A 525 1.76 -29.47 -10.48
C SER A 525 0.94 -30.59 -9.84
N TYR A 526 0.70 -31.64 -10.62
CA TYR A 526 -0.17 -32.77 -10.29
C TYR A 526 0.52 -34.09 -10.64
N GLY A 527 0.32 -35.11 -9.81
CA GLY A 527 0.75 -36.47 -10.10
C GLY A 527 2.28 -36.64 -10.18
N TRP A 528 2.70 -37.61 -10.97
CA TRP A 528 4.08 -38.11 -11.00
C TRP A 528 4.62 -38.11 -12.42
N HIS A 529 5.95 -38.13 -12.56
CA HIS A 529 6.60 -38.20 -13.87
C HIS A 529 6.22 -39.46 -14.65
N THR A 530 6.00 -40.56 -13.93
CA THR A 530 5.63 -41.86 -14.50
C THR A 530 4.63 -42.57 -13.60
N TYR A 531 3.94 -43.58 -14.14
CA TYR A 531 3.01 -44.42 -13.39
C TYR A 531 3.66 -45.21 -12.23
N LYS A 532 5.00 -45.33 -12.20
CA LYS A 532 5.73 -45.94 -11.08
C LYS A 532 5.74 -45.07 -9.81
N LYS A 533 5.44 -43.77 -9.96
CA LYS A 533 5.37 -42.79 -8.86
C LYS A 533 6.71 -42.60 -8.13
N ASP A 534 7.82 -42.60 -8.89
CA ASP A 534 9.17 -42.42 -8.34
C ASP A 534 9.53 -40.95 -8.05
N ARG A 535 8.95 -40.01 -8.83
CA ARG A 535 9.21 -38.57 -8.71
C ARG A 535 7.92 -37.78 -8.97
N PHE A 536 7.54 -36.95 -7.99
CA PHE A 536 6.37 -36.07 -8.10
C PHE A 536 6.68 -34.92 -9.06
N VAL A 537 5.67 -34.45 -9.80
CA VAL A 537 5.85 -33.30 -10.69
C VAL A 537 5.99 -32.02 -9.85
N VAL A 538 7.00 -31.22 -10.14
CA VAL A 538 7.23 -29.91 -9.52
C VAL A 538 7.25 -28.83 -10.59
N ASN A 539 6.93 -27.59 -10.21
CA ASN A 539 6.79 -26.48 -11.17
C ASN A 539 8.09 -26.12 -11.93
N SER A 540 9.25 -26.56 -11.42
CA SER A 540 10.56 -26.42 -12.03
C SER A 540 10.97 -27.60 -12.93
N ASP A 541 10.10 -28.60 -13.12
CA ASP A 541 10.39 -29.67 -14.06
C ASP A 541 10.37 -29.16 -15.50
N VAL A 542 11.42 -29.51 -16.25
CA VAL A 542 11.55 -29.14 -17.67
C VAL A 542 10.96 -30.24 -18.54
N TYR A 543 10.11 -29.86 -19.49
CA TYR A 543 9.45 -30.76 -20.44
C TYR A 543 9.97 -30.55 -21.86
N ASP A 544 10.21 -31.64 -22.58
CA ASP A 544 10.44 -31.59 -24.02
C ASP A 544 9.15 -31.20 -24.74
N LEU A 545 9.20 -30.12 -25.51
CA LEU A 545 8.05 -29.67 -26.30
C LEU A 545 7.96 -30.44 -27.62
N ALA A 546 6.78 -31.02 -27.88
CA ALA A 546 6.45 -31.65 -29.14
C ALA A 546 5.14 -31.06 -29.71
N SER A 547 4.95 -31.16 -31.04
CA SER A 547 3.75 -30.65 -31.73
C SER A 547 3.44 -29.15 -31.53
N VAL A 548 4.46 -28.31 -31.39
CA VAL A 548 4.32 -26.85 -31.16
C VAL A 548 3.48 -26.16 -32.24
N THR A 549 3.58 -26.58 -33.51
CA THR A 549 2.81 -25.98 -34.63
C THR A 549 1.29 -26.05 -34.41
N LYS A 550 0.78 -27.12 -33.79
CA LYS A 550 -0.67 -27.26 -33.55
C LYS A 550 -1.17 -26.17 -32.60
N ILE A 551 -0.42 -25.92 -31.52
CA ILE A 551 -0.79 -24.96 -30.48
C ILE A 551 -0.44 -23.52 -30.89
N ALA A 552 0.69 -23.32 -31.57
CA ALA A 552 1.17 -21.99 -31.94
C ALA A 552 0.53 -21.41 -33.20
N ALA A 553 0.06 -22.26 -34.13
CA ALA A 553 -0.49 -21.82 -35.41
C ALA A 553 -1.93 -22.31 -35.64
N THR A 554 -2.14 -23.64 -35.65
CA THR A 554 -3.43 -24.22 -36.05
C THR A 554 -4.57 -23.85 -35.09
N LEU A 555 -4.35 -23.99 -33.78
CA LEU A 555 -5.36 -23.72 -32.77
C LEU A 555 -5.79 -22.23 -32.72
N PRO A 556 -4.88 -21.24 -32.68
CA PRO A 556 -5.27 -19.83 -32.72
C PRO A 556 -6.08 -19.47 -33.98
N LEU A 557 -5.69 -20.02 -35.13
CA LEU A 557 -6.42 -19.79 -36.38
C LEU A 557 -7.82 -20.44 -36.32
N ALA A 558 -7.91 -21.66 -35.79
CA ALA A 558 -9.18 -22.35 -35.61
C ALA A 558 -10.11 -21.57 -34.67
N LEU A 559 -9.63 -21.14 -33.50
CA LEU A 559 -10.41 -20.36 -32.53
C LEU A 559 -10.89 -19.03 -33.14
N LYS A 560 -9.99 -18.27 -33.78
CA LYS A 560 -10.34 -17.00 -34.43
C LYS A 560 -11.42 -17.19 -35.49
N THR A 561 -11.26 -18.20 -36.36
CA THR A 561 -12.22 -18.43 -37.45
C THR A 561 -13.55 -18.99 -36.96
N TYR A 562 -13.54 -19.75 -35.86
CA TYR A 562 -14.75 -20.18 -35.14
C TYR A 562 -15.52 -18.97 -34.57
N ASP A 563 -14.81 -18.05 -33.90
CA ASP A 563 -15.40 -16.81 -33.34
C ASP A 563 -15.93 -15.87 -34.43
N GLU A 564 -15.23 -15.79 -35.57
CA GLU A 564 -15.68 -15.07 -36.78
C GLU A 564 -16.84 -15.75 -37.51
N ALA A 565 -17.39 -16.81 -36.91
CA ALA A 565 -18.49 -17.58 -37.42
C ALA A 565 -18.27 -18.31 -38.75
N LYS A 566 -17.02 -18.49 -39.22
CA LYS A 566 -16.72 -19.10 -40.52
C LYS A 566 -17.02 -20.60 -40.60
N TRP A 567 -17.02 -21.27 -39.45
CA TRP A 567 -17.39 -22.67 -39.30
C TRP A 567 -17.91 -22.93 -37.88
N ARG A 568 -18.52 -24.09 -37.68
CA ARG A 568 -19.01 -24.62 -36.40
C ARG A 568 -18.60 -26.06 -36.23
N LEU A 569 -18.55 -26.50 -34.97
CA LEU A 569 -18.17 -27.87 -34.60
C LEU A 569 -19.07 -28.93 -35.26
N GLY A 570 -20.35 -28.60 -35.50
CA GLY A 570 -21.30 -29.51 -36.14
C GLY A 570 -21.18 -29.59 -37.66
N ASP A 571 -20.39 -28.72 -38.28
CA ASP A 571 -20.28 -28.71 -39.74
C ASP A 571 -19.50 -29.92 -40.25
N ARG A 572 -19.72 -30.24 -41.52
CA ARG A 572 -19.19 -31.44 -42.18
C ARG A 572 -17.97 -31.11 -43.03
N LEU A 573 -17.01 -32.03 -43.10
CA LEU A 573 -15.76 -31.83 -43.82
C LEU A 573 -15.98 -31.50 -45.30
N GLY A 574 -16.95 -32.15 -45.95
CA GLY A 574 -17.29 -31.90 -47.37
C GLY A 574 -17.78 -30.49 -47.67
N ALA A 575 -18.23 -29.72 -46.67
CA ALA A 575 -18.61 -28.32 -46.85
C ALA A 575 -17.39 -27.39 -47.00
N TYR A 576 -16.21 -27.84 -46.57
CA TYR A 576 -14.99 -27.02 -46.50
C TYR A 576 -13.83 -27.55 -47.35
N LEU A 577 -13.78 -28.87 -47.57
CA LEU A 577 -12.73 -29.52 -48.38
C LEU A 577 -13.37 -30.16 -49.62
N PRO A 578 -13.20 -29.56 -50.82
CA PRO A 578 -13.72 -30.12 -52.07
C PRO A 578 -13.27 -31.56 -52.32
N GLU A 579 -12.07 -31.92 -51.88
CA GLU A 579 -11.49 -33.26 -51.99
C GLU A 579 -12.24 -34.29 -51.13
N ALA A 580 -12.95 -33.85 -50.08
CA ALA A 580 -13.71 -34.73 -49.19
C ALA A 580 -15.17 -34.94 -49.64
N ASP A 581 -15.74 -34.02 -50.42
CA ASP A 581 -17.19 -33.99 -50.75
C ASP A 581 -17.70 -35.24 -51.49
N THR A 582 -16.82 -35.85 -52.29
CA THR A 582 -17.14 -37.06 -53.07
C THR A 582 -16.63 -38.36 -52.44
N THR A 583 -16.19 -38.30 -51.18
CA THR A 583 -15.61 -39.45 -50.46
C THR A 583 -16.49 -39.85 -49.27
N ASP A 584 -16.18 -41.02 -48.70
CA ASP A 584 -16.71 -41.48 -47.40
C ASP A 584 -16.38 -40.55 -46.21
N LYS A 585 -15.54 -39.53 -46.41
CA LYS A 585 -15.13 -38.54 -45.39
C LYS A 585 -15.99 -37.28 -45.40
N ARG A 586 -16.88 -37.12 -46.39
CA ARG A 586 -17.77 -35.95 -46.54
C ARG A 586 -18.49 -35.61 -45.24
N ASP A 587 -19.06 -36.62 -44.59
CA ASP A 587 -19.95 -36.49 -43.44
C ASP A 587 -19.23 -36.52 -42.08
N VAL A 588 -17.89 -36.58 -42.07
CA VAL A 588 -17.13 -36.42 -40.82
C VAL A 588 -17.36 -35.01 -40.28
N SER A 589 -17.76 -34.88 -39.02
CA SER A 589 -17.94 -33.55 -38.41
C SER A 589 -16.61 -32.97 -37.97
N ILE A 590 -16.51 -31.63 -37.95
CA ILE A 590 -15.32 -30.95 -37.44
C ILE A 590 -15.09 -31.31 -35.95
N ARG A 591 -16.16 -31.50 -35.17
CA ARG A 591 -16.08 -31.97 -33.78
C ARG A 591 -15.37 -33.31 -33.66
N ASP A 592 -15.76 -34.30 -34.47
CA ASP A 592 -15.19 -35.65 -34.40
C ASP A 592 -13.71 -35.64 -34.82
N LEU A 593 -13.32 -34.75 -35.74
CA LEU A 593 -11.92 -34.54 -36.10
C LEU A 593 -11.11 -34.00 -34.92
N LEU A 594 -11.61 -32.95 -34.26
CA LEU A 594 -10.90 -32.30 -33.14
C LEU A 594 -10.83 -33.20 -31.90
N LEU A 595 -11.82 -34.06 -31.68
CA LEU A 595 -11.83 -35.05 -30.59
C LEU A 595 -11.04 -36.31 -30.89
N HIS A 596 -10.48 -36.46 -32.09
CA HIS A 596 -9.85 -37.70 -32.56
C HIS A 596 -10.79 -38.93 -32.57
N GLU A 597 -12.09 -38.71 -32.78
CA GLU A 597 -13.14 -39.76 -32.81
C GLU A 597 -13.74 -39.98 -34.21
N SER A 598 -13.21 -39.30 -35.24
CA SER A 598 -13.68 -39.38 -36.64
C SER A 598 -13.57 -40.75 -37.33
N GLY A 599 -12.85 -41.72 -36.73
CA GLY A 599 -12.57 -43.02 -37.35
C GLY A 599 -11.49 -42.99 -38.45
N LEU A 600 -10.86 -41.84 -38.71
CA LEU A 600 -9.72 -41.76 -39.63
C LEU A 600 -8.49 -42.48 -39.07
N PRO A 601 -7.62 -43.06 -39.93
CA PRO A 601 -6.34 -43.61 -39.50
C PRO A 601 -5.53 -42.57 -38.73
N SER A 602 -5.05 -42.93 -37.54
CA SER A 602 -4.36 -42.00 -36.63
C SER A 602 -2.99 -41.54 -37.14
N PHE A 603 -2.36 -42.32 -38.03
CA PHE A 603 -1.08 -42.00 -38.64
C PHE A 603 -0.90 -42.76 -39.96
N ILE A 604 -0.44 -42.06 -41.00
CA ILE A 604 -0.02 -42.65 -42.27
C ILE A 604 1.49 -42.38 -42.43
N PRO A 605 2.35 -43.41 -42.43
CA PRO A 605 3.80 -43.24 -42.46
C PRO A 605 4.31 -42.94 -43.87
N PHE A 606 3.94 -41.79 -44.45
CA PHE A 606 4.30 -41.41 -45.83
C PHE A 606 5.80 -41.52 -46.12
N TYR A 607 6.65 -41.26 -45.11
CA TYR A 607 8.10 -41.36 -45.26
C TYR A 607 8.57 -42.77 -45.63
N MET A 608 7.84 -43.83 -45.25
CA MET A 608 8.23 -45.21 -45.58
C MET A 608 8.21 -45.47 -47.09
N GLU A 609 7.32 -44.81 -47.83
CA GLU A 609 7.25 -44.90 -49.29
C GLU A 609 8.41 -44.14 -49.96
N THR A 610 9.04 -43.22 -49.22
CA THR A 610 10.17 -42.40 -49.71
C THR A 610 11.54 -42.99 -49.37
N ILE A 611 11.61 -44.04 -48.53
CA ILE A 611 12.87 -44.69 -48.13
C ILE A 611 13.33 -45.67 -49.22
N ASP A 612 14.55 -45.43 -49.74
CA ASP A 612 15.28 -46.41 -50.54
C ASP A 612 16.03 -47.39 -49.61
N LYS A 613 15.41 -48.54 -49.34
CA LYS A 613 15.96 -49.58 -48.45
C LYS A 613 17.33 -50.10 -48.90
N SER A 614 17.66 -50.02 -50.18
CA SER A 614 18.96 -50.49 -50.70
C SER A 614 20.13 -49.61 -50.28
N LYS A 615 19.86 -48.35 -49.93
CA LYS A 615 20.87 -47.36 -49.50
C LYS A 615 21.04 -47.27 -47.98
N LEU A 616 20.18 -47.93 -47.21
CA LEU A 616 20.32 -48.04 -45.75
C LEU A 616 21.31 -49.17 -45.42
N GLN A 617 22.61 -48.84 -45.34
CA GLN A 617 23.65 -49.77 -44.92
C GLN A 617 24.10 -49.52 -43.46
N GLY A 618 24.44 -50.59 -42.74
CA GLY A 618 24.93 -50.53 -41.35
C GLY A 618 23.85 -50.83 -40.30
N ASN A 619 24.27 -50.91 -39.04
CA ASN A 619 23.36 -51.15 -37.91
C ASN A 619 22.84 -49.82 -37.35
N MET A 620 21.53 -49.61 -37.41
CA MET A 620 20.84 -48.44 -36.82
C MET A 620 20.94 -48.39 -35.29
N TYR A 621 21.24 -49.53 -34.66
CA TYR A 621 21.37 -49.66 -33.21
C TYR A 621 22.81 -50.04 -32.85
N SER A 622 23.42 -49.26 -31.96
CA SER A 622 24.74 -49.54 -31.40
C SER A 622 24.59 -49.92 -29.93
N ARG A 623 25.28 -50.99 -29.49
CA ARG A 623 25.44 -51.30 -28.06
C ARG A 623 26.45 -50.37 -27.37
N ARG A 624 27.20 -49.60 -28.15
CA ARG A 624 28.13 -48.58 -27.69
C ARG A 624 27.35 -47.26 -27.59
N LYS A 625 27.22 -46.73 -26.39
CA LYS A 625 26.62 -45.41 -26.12
C LYS A 625 27.42 -44.37 -26.92
N SER A 626 26.78 -43.67 -27.85
CA SER A 626 27.36 -42.47 -28.46
C SER A 626 27.48 -41.37 -27.39
N ALA A 627 28.39 -40.42 -27.61
CA ALA A 627 28.66 -39.31 -26.69
C ALA A 627 27.36 -38.65 -26.19
N PRO A 628 27.33 -38.11 -24.96
CA PRO A 628 26.15 -37.42 -24.45
C PRO A 628 25.73 -36.35 -25.45
N ILE A 629 24.42 -36.30 -25.73
CA ILE A 629 23.83 -35.18 -26.47
C ILE A 629 24.07 -33.95 -25.60
N LEU A 630 25.10 -33.17 -25.94
CA LEU A 630 25.25 -31.83 -25.44
C LEU A 630 24.13 -31.04 -26.12
N PHE A 631 23.09 -30.72 -25.34
CA PHE A 631 22.16 -29.68 -25.75
C PHE A 631 23.00 -28.41 -25.86
N ALA A 632 23.34 -28.00 -27.09
CA ALA A 632 23.89 -26.69 -27.33
C ALA A 632 22.89 -25.67 -26.80
N SER A 633 23.39 -24.73 -26.00
CA SER A 633 22.59 -23.60 -25.56
C SER A 633 22.05 -22.88 -26.80
N MET A 634 20.80 -22.43 -26.76
CA MET A 634 20.22 -21.62 -27.84
C MET A 634 21.03 -20.33 -28.12
N SER A 635 21.91 -19.92 -27.19
CA SER A 635 22.88 -18.83 -27.37
C SER A 635 23.90 -19.10 -28.48
N ASP A 636 24.11 -20.35 -28.88
CA ASP A 636 25.10 -20.70 -29.92
C ASP A 636 24.53 -20.58 -31.34
N TYR A 637 23.22 -20.29 -31.47
CA TYR A 637 22.48 -20.29 -32.74
C TYR A 637 21.71 -18.98 -33.04
N ILE A 638 21.85 -17.95 -32.21
CA ILE A 638 21.33 -16.59 -32.45
C ILE A 638 22.52 -15.64 -32.55
#